data_AF-A0A097P9Q4-F1
#
_entry.id   AF-A0A097P9Q4-F1
#
_cell.length_a   1.000
_cell.length_b   1.000
_cell.length_c   1.000
_cell.angle_alpha   90.00
_cell.angle_beta   90.00
_cell.angle_gamma   90.00
#
_symmetry.space_group_name_H-M   'P 1'
#
loop_
_entity.id
_entity.type
_entity.pdbx_description
1 polymer ?
#
loop_
_entity_poly.entity_id
_entity_poly.type
_entity_poly.pdbx_seq_one_letter_code
_entity_poly.pdbx_strand_id
1 'polypeptide(L)'
;MADTSHGPSSFWTQADALLRKNLTYQKRNAKTNCRLILFPFILCILLVITQSLLDHELNKASRKCGCKDVDINGNGQLEKVCGLQYSDAFQAATCSIPSPPQWPPLLQIPAPQYRAVRSEVIPFTDLPNDSCRSTGSCPVTILFTGNNQSLGENLAGNMFPSSFTINSSNYMDSLAYNALGSDTEPKRDNFIDPAFIENSTLYYVQHQCASNSTLSISVQSVIEFQKEAACVQDLKLWRNSSSEINEQLFKGYRKGNSDEKINEILAAYDFLNSNGNNFNVSIWYNSTYKEGDIQGQFNYLRVPRFVNLVSNAYLQFFQGPGTKMLFEFVKEMPKAASKINVDLASLLGTLFFTWVILQLFPVVLTSLVYEKQQKLRIMMKMHGLGDGPYWMISYTYFLSISLMYMLVFVIFGSVIGLKFFTLNDYGIQIVFYFIYINLQISVAFLVAAFFSNVKTATVVGYIGVFGTGLLGGFLFANFVEDSSFPRGWIIVLELYPGFSLYRGLYEFSQYTFTGNAMGTHGMRWGNLSDSKNGMRQVLIIMFVEWLVLLFVAYYVDQVLSSGSGKSPLFFLQNFGKKRPSSFRKPSLQRQGSKVFVDMDKPDVIQEREKVEHLLLEPTTTHAIICDNLQKVYPGRDGNPEKLAVRGISLALPPGECFGMLGPNGAGKTSFISMMIGLTKPTSGTAYVQGLDIRTHMDWIYTSMGVCPQHDLLWETLTGREHLLFYGRLKNLKGSALIQAVEESLRSVNLFNGGVADKQAGKYSGGMKRRLSVAISLIGDPKVVYMDEPSTGLDPASRSNLWNVVKRAKQDRAIILTTHSMEEAEALCDRLGVFVDGSLQCIGNPKELKGRYGGSYVFTMTTSLDHEQEVVMMVQQLSPNAERTYHTSGTQKFEMPKNEVRIADVFHAVEIAKSRFPVFAWGLSDTTLEDVFIKVANGA
;
A
#
# COMPACT_ATOMS: atom_id res chain seq x y z
N MET A 1 -37.47 0.20 40.89
CA MET A 1 -37.80 1.30 39.95
C MET A 1 -36.68 1.38 38.94
N ALA A 2 -36.87 0.75 37.78
CA ALA A 2 -35.85 0.60 36.73
C ALA A 2 -36.43 1.15 35.43
N ASP A 3 -36.39 2.46 35.27
CA ASP A 3 -36.50 3.10 33.95
C ASP A 3 -35.09 3.12 33.34
N THR A 4 -34.68 2.03 32.70
CA THR A 4 -33.49 2.02 31.85
C THR A 4 -33.90 1.87 30.39
N SER A 5 -33.86 3.00 29.71
CA SER A 5 -33.98 3.22 28.27
C SER A 5 -33.51 2.04 27.39
N HIS A 6 -34.45 1.24 26.86
CA HIS A 6 -34.22 0.28 25.78
C HIS A 6 -34.09 0.94 24.39
N GLY A 7 -33.54 2.16 24.33
CA GLY A 7 -33.25 2.85 23.08
C GLY A 7 -31.94 2.37 22.45
N PRO A 8 -31.77 2.53 21.12
CA PRO A 8 -30.50 2.25 20.45
C PRO A 8 -29.35 3.04 21.10
N SER A 9 -28.17 2.43 21.20
CA SER A 9 -26.99 3.10 21.73
C SER A 9 -26.62 4.30 20.86
N SER A 10 -26.31 5.44 21.49
CA SER A 10 -25.91 6.64 20.73
C SER A 10 -24.58 6.43 20.02
N PHE A 11 -24.37 7.13 18.90
CA PHE A 11 -23.12 7.13 18.12
C PHE A 11 -21.87 7.23 19.02
N TRP A 12 -21.88 8.17 19.98
CA TRP A 12 -20.77 8.37 20.92
C TRP A 12 -20.60 7.24 21.93
N THR A 13 -21.68 6.57 22.34
CA THR A 13 -21.61 5.41 23.25
C THR A 13 -20.98 4.22 22.53
N GLN A 14 -21.39 3.98 21.28
CA GLN A 14 -20.76 2.98 20.41
C GLN A 14 -19.29 3.33 20.20
N ALA A 15 -18.99 4.63 20.06
CA ALA A 15 -17.64 5.07 19.81
C ALA A 15 -16.68 4.89 21.00
N ASP A 16 -17.11 5.26 22.20
CA ASP A 16 -16.37 5.02 23.43
C ASP A 16 -16.14 3.52 23.66
N ALA A 17 -17.14 2.67 23.37
CA ALA A 17 -17.01 1.22 23.51
C ALA A 17 -15.88 0.65 22.63
N LEU A 18 -15.83 1.03 21.34
CA LEU A 18 -14.81 0.56 20.42
C LEU A 18 -13.43 1.17 20.71
N LEU A 19 -13.38 2.45 21.11
CA LEU A 19 -12.15 3.10 21.55
C LEU A 19 -11.52 2.36 22.75
N ARG A 20 -12.30 2.06 23.79
CA ARG A 20 -11.83 1.31 24.96
C ARG A 20 -11.36 -0.09 24.59
N LYS A 21 -12.07 -0.79 23.70
CA LYS A 21 -11.62 -2.10 23.18
C LYS A 21 -10.26 -1.96 22.48
N ASN A 22 -10.09 -0.96 21.63
CA ASN A 22 -8.83 -0.73 20.92
C ASN A 22 -7.68 -0.34 21.87
N LEU A 23 -7.94 0.46 22.89
CA LEU A 23 -6.95 0.79 23.94
C LEU A 23 -6.51 -0.45 24.73
N THR A 24 -7.44 -1.31 25.13
CA THR A 24 -7.12 -2.56 25.82
C THR A 24 -6.30 -3.50 24.94
N TYR A 25 -6.67 -3.62 23.66
CA TYR A 25 -5.92 -4.37 22.66
C TYR A 25 -4.48 -3.86 22.53
N GLN A 26 -4.30 -2.54 22.48
CA GLN A 26 -2.99 -1.88 22.40
C GLN A 26 -2.14 -2.07 23.64
N LYS A 27 -2.71 -1.90 24.84
CA LYS A 27 -2.00 -2.10 26.11
C LYS A 27 -1.38 -3.50 26.19
N ARG A 28 -2.08 -4.51 25.66
CA ARG A 28 -1.59 -5.90 25.63
C ARG A 28 -0.55 -6.15 24.54
N ASN A 29 -0.67 -5.46 23.42
CA ASN A 29 0.31 -5.50 22.33
C ASN A 29 1.43 -4.46 22.47
N ALA A 30 1.58 -3.84 23.65
CA ALA A 30 2.57 -2.80 23.90
C ALA A 30 4.00 -3.24 23.55
N LYS A 31 4.36 -4.50 23.78
CA LYS A 31 5.69 -5.02 23.39
C LYS A 31 5.91 -5.00 21.87
N THR A 32 4.89 -5.35 21.10
CA THR A 32 4.93 -5.32 19.63
C THR A 32 4.97 -3.88 19.13
N ASN A 33 4.16 -2.99 19.72
CA ASN A 33 4.17 -1.57 19.39
C ASN A 33 5.52 -0.92 19.72
N CYS A 34 6.10 -1.20 20.89
CA CYS A 34 7.42 -0.72 21.27
C CYS A 34 8.48 -1.22 20.27
N ARG A 35 8.41 -2.48 19.81
CA ARG A 35 9.33 -2.98 18.77
C ARG A 35 9.17 -2.25 17.44
N LEU A 36 7.93 -1.96 17.05
CA LEU A 36 7.63 -1.22 15.83
C LEU A 36 8.17 0.22 15.91
N ILE A 37 8.04 0.87 17.06
CA ILE A 37 8.56 2.22 17.33
C ILE A 37 10.09 2.22 17.46
N LEU A 38 10.69 1.14 17.95
CA LEU A 38 12.15 0.99 18.08
C LEU A 38 12.83 0.70 16.73
N PHE A 39 12.09 0.20 15.74
CA PHE A 39 12.67 -0.16 14.44
C PHE A 39 13.34 1.04 13.73
N PRO A 40 12.69 2.21 13.57
CA PRO A 40 13.36 3.41 13.05
C PRO A 40 14.59 3.82 13.85
N PHE A 41 14.57 3.63 15.17
CA PHE A 41 15.68 4.00 16.05
C PHE A 41 16.94 3.17 15.77
N ILE A 42 16.82 1.85 15.72
CA ILE A 42 17.94 0.93 15.42
C ILE A 42 18.62 1.30 14.11
N LEU A 43 17.81 1.74 13.17
CA LEU A 43 18.22 1.94 11.80
C LEU A 43 18.73 3.36 11.54
N CYS A 44 18.24 4.39 12.26
CA CYS A 44 18.91 5.69 12.34
C CYS A 44 20.28 5.57 13.01
N ILE A 45 20.40 4.72 14.04
CA ILE A 45 21.71 4.39 14.65
C ILE A 45 22.63 3.73 13.62
N LEU A 46 22.14 2.75 12.86
CA LEU A 46 22.92 2.11 11.80
C LEU A 46 23.43 3.13 10.77
N LEU A 47 22.59 4.10 10.37
CA LEU A 47 22.99 5.19 9.48
C LEU A 47 24.08 6.08 10.10
N VAL A 48 24.01 6.38 11.38
CA VAL A 48 25.06 7.17 12.04
C VAL A 48 26.35 6.40 12.24
N ILE A 49 26.27 5.11 12.58
CA ILE A 49 27.46 4.26 12.67
C ILE A 49 28.15 4.19 11.30
N THR A 50 27.38 3.97 10.23
CA THR A 50 27.93 3.93 8.86
C THR A 50 28.46 5.28 8.40
N GLN A 51 27.77 6.39 8.72
CA GLN A 51 28.28 7.75 8.51
C GLN A 51 29.58 7.98 9.26
N SER A 52 29.67 7.59 10.53
CA SER A 52 30.88 7.75 11.35
C SER A 52 32.06 6.93 10.81
N LEU A 53 31.80 5.72 10.29
CA LEU A 53 32.82 4.91 9.63
C LEU A 53 33.29 5.57 8.33
N LEU A 54 32.36 6.12 7.54
CA LEU A 54 32.67 6.85 6.33
C LEU A 54 33.49 8.11 6.62
N ASP A 55 33.08 8.89 7.63
CA ASP A 55 33.80 10.09 8.07
C ASP A 55 35.19 9.74 8.58
N HIS A 56 35.36 8.60 9.26
CA HIS A 56 36.68 8.12 9.67
C HIS A 56 37.58 7.83 8.47
N GLU A 57 37.06 7.16 7.43
CA GLU A 57 37.77 6.89 6.18
C GLU A 57 38.08 8.17 5.38
N LEU A 58 37.14 9.11 5.29
CA LEU A 58 37.30 10.40 4.60
C LEU A 58 38.29 11.32 5.32
N ASN A 59 38.41 11.21 6.66
CA ASN A 59 39.30 12.05 7.45
C ASN A 59 40.77 11.59 7.51
N LYS A 60 41.12 10.48 6.86
CA LYS A 60 42.51 9.99 6.77
C LYS A 60 43.42 11.04 6.13
N ALA A 61 44.66 11.09 6.60
CA ALA A 61 45.66 12.05 6.11
C ALA A 61 45.90 11.97 4.59
N SER A 62 45.75 10.78 4.00
CA SER A 62 45.87 10.58 2.55
C SER A 62 44.85 11.36 1.71
N ARG A 63 43.74 11.82 2.30
CA ARG A 63 42.66 12.57 1.62
C ARG A 63 42.53 14.03 2.07
N LYS A 64 43.49 14.51 2.86
CA LYS A 64 43.57 15.92 3.28
C LYS A 64 44.75 16.59 2.60
N CYS A 65 44.72 17.91 2.53
CA CYS A 65 45.86 18.68 2.10
C CYS A 65 47.10 18.28 2.90
N GLY A 66 48.17 17.94 2.20
CA GLY A 66 49.45 17.56 2.80
C GLY A 66 50.05 18.73 3.56
N CYS A 67 50.64 18.42 4.71
CA CYS A 67 51.25 19.42 5.57
C CYS A 67 52.64 18.97 5.98
N LYS A 68 53.56 19.93 6.05
CA LYS A 68 54.90 19.72 6.57
C LYS A 68 55.12 20.68 7.73
N ASP A 69 55.82 20.21 8.74
CA ASP A 69 56.25 21.03 9.85
C ASP A 69 57.45 21.88 9.39
N VAL A 70 57.27 23.19 9.33
CA VAL A 70 58.26 24.15 8.86
C VAL A 70 58.51 25.18 9.97
N ASP A 71 59.78 25.47 10.24
CA ASP A 71 60.14 26.56 11.14
C ASP A 71 60.08 27.88 10.36
N ILE A 72 58.96 28.59 10.49
CA ILE A 72 58.68 29.82 9.72
C ILE A 72 59.55 30.98 10.21
N ASN A 73 59.97 30.97 11.48
CA ASN A 73 60.59 32.11 12.14
C ASN A 73 62.07 31.87 12.55
N GLY A 74 62.62 30.68 12.26
CA GLY A 74 64.02 30.34 12.56
C GLY A 74 64.33 30.25 14.06
N ASN A 75 63.28 30.11 14.88
CA ASN A 75 63.32 30.14 16.34
C ASN A 75 63.08 28.74 16.95
N GLY A 76 63.08 27.69 16.14
CA GLY A 76 62.91 26.29 16.56
C GLY A 76 61.46 25.88 16.79
N GLN A 77 60.48 26.76 16.56
CA GLN A 77 59.06 26.42 16.63
C GLN A 77 58.55 25.96 15.26
N LEU A 78 58.38 24.64 15.15
CA LEU A 78 57.79 24.01 13.98
C LEU A 78 56.29 24.31 13.90
N GLU A 79 55.88 25.12 12.92
CA GLU A 79 54.48 25.32 12.58
C GLU A 79 54.07 24.40 11.45
N LYS A 80 52.87 23.82 11.57
CA LYS A 80 52.33 22.90 10.57
C LYS A 80 51.78 23.69 9.39
N VAL A 81 52.58 23.80 8.33
CA VAL A 81 52.18 24.50 7.09
C VAL A 81 51.58 23.49 6.12
N CYS A 82 50.32 23.70 5.76
CA CYS A 82 49.60 22.87 4.79
C CYS A 82 49.53 23.58 3.44
N GLY A 83 49.84 22.88 2.36
CA GLY A 83 49.86 23.48 1.03
C GLY A 83 50.01 22.46 -0.09
N LEU A 84 49.70 22.92 -1.31
CA LEU A 84 49.86 22.13 -2.54
C LEU A 84 51.26 21.54 -2.71
N GLN A 85 52.30 22.24 -2.26
CA GLN A 85 53.70 21.84 -2.35
C GLN A 85 54.03 20.55 -1.57
N TYR A 86 53.19 20.20 -0.59
CA TYR A 86 53.36 19.02 0.25
C TYR A 86 52.27 17.97 -0.01
N SER A 87 51.48 18.14 -1.08
CA SER A 87 50.27 17.37 -1.37
C SER A 87 50.40 16.55 -2.65
N ASP A 88 49.87 15.33 -2.66
CA ASP A 88 49.73 14.52 -3.87
C ASP A 88 48.59 15.02 -4.77
N ALA A 89 48.53 14.56 -6.03
CA ALA A 89 47.50 14.96 -7.00
C ALA A 89 46.05 14.79 -6.49
N PHE A 90 45.79 13.77 -5.67
CA PHE A 90 44.47 13.57 -5.04
C PHE A 90 44.20 14.49 -3.84
N GLN A 91 45.25 14.90 -3.12
CA GLN A 91 45.14 15.79 -1.96
C GLN A 91 44.99 17.25 -2.39
N ALA A 92 45.58 17.62 -3.53
CA ALA A 92 45.55 18.96 -4.12
C ALA A 92 44.12 19.53 -4.23
N ALA A 93 43.13 18.70 -4.57
CA ALA A 93 41.73 19.12 -4.70
C ALA A 93 41.10 19.65 -3.40
N THR A 94 41.67 19.27 -2.23
CA THR A 94 41.18 19.65 -0.89
C THR A 94 41.95 20.82 -0.26
N CYS A 95 43.03 21.27 -0.89
CA CYS A 95 43.87 22.36 -0.40
C CYS A 95 43.25 23.74 -0.65
N SER A 96 43.64 24.72 0.17
CA SER A 96 43.39 26.14 -0.14
C SER A 96 44.31 26.61 -1.25
N ILE A 97 43.76 27.38 -2.19
CA ILE A 97 44.45 27.97 -3.34
C ILE A 97 44.25 29.49 -3.28
N PRO A 98 45.05 30.21 -2.46
CA PRO A 98 44.90 31.64 -2.27
C PRO A 98 45.35 32.45 -3.51
N SER A 99 46.32 31.93 -4.26
CA SER A 99 46.78 32.53 -5.52
C SER A 99 46.94 31.45 -6.60
N PRO A 100 45.92 31.25 -7.46
CA PRO A 100 46.04 30.32 -8.58
C PRO A 100 47.07 30.80 -9.63
N PRO A 101 47.66 29.91 -10.43
CA PRO A 101 48.59 30.27 -11.51
C PRO A 101 47.88 31.06 -12.62
N GLN A 102 48.66 31.86 -13.36
CA GLN A 102 48.20 32.56 -14.56
C GLN A 102 48.54 31.70 -15.78
N TRP A 103 47.55 31.39 -16.62
CA TRP A 103 47.74 30.60 -17.85
C TRP A 103 47.54 31.48 -19.08
N PRO A 104 48.35 31.35 -20.15
CA PRO A 104 48.09 32.10 -21.37
C PRO A 104 46.79 31.62 -22.04
N PRO A 105 46.03 32.50 -22.69
CA PRO A 105 44.76 32.13 -23.30
C PRO A 105 44.97 31.22 -24.52
N LEU A 106 44.30 30.08 -24.53
CA LEU A 106 44.40 29.07 -25.58
C LEU A 106 43.15 29.00 -26.46
N LEU A 107 43.32 28.56 -27.71
CA LEU A 107 42.26 28.08 -28.60
C LEU A 107 42.06 26.56 -28.44
N GLN A 108 40.82 26.09 -28.57
CA GLN A 108 40.55 24.65 -28.69
C GLN A 108 40.75 24.22 -30.14
N ILE A 109 41.90 23.60 -30.45
CA ILE A 109 42.26 23.21 -31.82
C ILE A 109 41.86 21.75 -32.05
N PRO A 110 41.22 21.41 -33.19
CA PRO A 110 40.96 20.01 -33.52
C PRO A 110 42.26 19.21 -33.63
N ALA A 111 42.26 18.01 -33.05
CA ALA A 111 43.39 17.08 -33.17
C ALA A 111 43.69 16.80 -34.66
N PRO A 112 44.96 16.54 -35.05
CA PRO A 112 45.35 16.40 -36.46
C PRO A 112 44.48 15.42 -37.29
N GLN A 113 44.05 14.32 -36.67
CA GLN A 113 43.19 13.30 -37.27
C GLN A 113 41.72 13.72 -37.48
N TYR A 114 41.27 14.80 -36.84
CA TYR A 114 39.89 15.28 -36.87
C TYR A 114 39.72 16.59 -37.63
N ARG A 115 40.82 17.24 -38.04
CA ARG A 115 40.77 18.48 -38.83
C ARG A 115 39.96 18.30 -40.12
N ALA A 116 39.21 19.32 -40.49
CA ALA A 116 38.33 19.31 -41.66
C ALA A 116 39.09 18.99 -42.96
N VAL A 117 38.59 17.98 -43.68
CA VAL A 117 39.05 17.59 -45.01
C VAL A 117 37.84 17.36 -45.91
N ARG A 118 38.08 17.38 -47.21
CA ARG A 118 37.08 17.04 -48.22
C ARG A 118 36.60 15.60 -48.02
N SER A 119 35.30 15.42 -47.86
CA SER A 119 34.65 14.11 -47.70
C SER A 119 33.32 14.05 -48.46
N GLU A 120 32.70 12.88 -48.53
CA GLU A 120 31.37 12.72 -49.16
C GLU A 120 30.29 13.55 -48.44
N VAL A 121 30.44 13.73 -47.13
CA VAL A 121 29.55 14.52 -46.27
C VAL A 121 29.81 16.03 -46.42
N ILE A 122 31.06 16.44 -46.62
CA ILE A 122 31.50 17.84 -46.77
C ILE A 122 32.24 17.98 -48.13
N PRO A 123 31.51 18.13 -49.24
CA PRO A 123 32.07 18.01 -50.60
C PRO A 123 32.68 19.31 -51.14
N PHE A 124 33.16 20.20 -50.28
CA PHE A 124 33.76 21.46 -50.72
C PHE A 124 35.19 21.25 -51.25
N THR A 125 35.49 21.80 -52.42
CA THR A 125 36.77 21.62 -53.13
C THR A 125 37.90 22.49 -52.58
N ASP A 126 37.57 23.48 -51.75
CA ASP A 126 38.51 24.39 -51.07
C ASP A 126 39.09 23.79 -49.77
N LEU A 127 38.59 22.62 -49.34
CA LEU A 127 39.14 21.83 -48.25
C LEU A 127 40.27 20.90 -48.74
N PRO A 128 41.27 20.62 -47.88
CA PRO A 128 42.35 19.71 -48.20
C PRO A 128 41.86 18.26 -48.34
N ASN A 129 42.62 17.43 -49.07
CA ASN A 129 42.33 16.01 -49.19
C ASN A 129 42.66 15.24 -47.89
N ASP A 130 41.95 14.14 -47.64
CA ASP A 130 42.08 13.30 -46.43
C ASP A 130 43.51 12.80 -46.16
N SER A 131 44.36 12.72 -47.20
CA SER A 131 45.77 12.34 -47.07
C SER A 131 46.58 13.21 -46.11
N CYS A 132 46.18 14.47 -45.88
CA CYS A 132 46.88 15.35 -44.93
C CYS A 132 46.73 14.91 -43.46
N ARG A 133 45.71 14.10 -43.14
CA ARG A 133 45.48 13.60 -41.77
C ARG A 133 46.50 12.56 -41.40
N SER A 134 46.85 11.68 -42.34
CA SER A 134 47.88 10.65 -42.17
C SER A 134 49.27 11.26 -41.96
N THR A 135 49.53 12.42 -42.55
CA THR A 135 50.80 13.16 -42.40
C THR A 135 50.78 14.18 -41.26
N GLY A 136 49.64 14.39 -40.59
CA GLY A 136 49.46 15.39 -39.53
C GLY A 136 49.58 16.84 -39.99
N SER A 137 49.64 17.09 -41.30
CA SER A 137 49.91 18.40 -41.90
C SER A 137 48.65 19.17 -42.32
N CYS A 138 47.45 18.65 -42.03
CA CYS A 138 46.22 19.37 -42.36
C CYS A 138 46.19 20.76 -41.69
N PRO A 139 45.88 21.84 -42.43
CA PRO A 139 45.66 23.15 -41.85
C PRO A 139 44.40 23.15 -40.98
N VAL A 140 44.31 24.13 -40.10
CA VAL A 140 43.13 24.35 -39.26
C VAL A 140 42.17 25.27 -40.00
N THR A 141 40.98 24.76 -40.29
CA THR A 141 39.97 25.47 -41.09
C THR A 141 39.17 26.43 -40.23
N ILE A 142 38.95 27.64 -40.75
CA ILE A 142 38.14 28.70 -40.14
C ILE A 142 37.22 29.27 -41.21
N LEU A 143 35.92 29.34 -40.90
CA LEU A 143 34.90 29.83 -41.83
C LEU A 143 34.50 31.26 -41.51
N PHE A 144 34.20 32.05 -42.54
CA PHE A 144 33.77 33.43 -42.39
C PHE A 144 32.62 33.75 -43.34
N THR A 145 31.68 34.58 -42.90
CA THR A 145 30.62 35.14 -43.75
C THR A 145 30.31 36.58 -43.33
N GLY A 146 29.64 37.34 -44.19
CA GLY A 146 29.24 38.71 -43.90
C GLY A 146 28.68 39.43 -45.13
N ASN A 147 28.15 40.64 -44.93
CA ASN A 147 27.58 41.44 -46.02
C ASN A 147 28.62 41.97 -47.01
N ASN A 148 29.87 42.17 -46.55
CA ASN A 148 30.98 42.63 -47.37
C ASN A 148 32.15 41.66 -47.28
N GLN A 149 32.40 40.95 -48.39
CA GLN A 149 33.47 39.96 -48.50
C GLN A 149 34.86 40.56 -48.26
N SER A 150 35.14 41.76 -48.80
CA SER A 150 36.46 42.38 -48.61
C SER A 150 36.72 42.76 -47.14
N LEU A 151 35.67 43.14 -46.40
CA LEU A 151 35.78 43.43 -44.98
C LEU A 151 36.04 42.14 -44.19
N GLY A 152 35.28 41.07 -44.45
CA GLY A 152 35.47 39.78 -43.78
C GLY A 152 36.83 39.15 -44.05
N GLU A 153 37.33 39.21 -45.29
CA GLU A 153 38.65 38.70 -45.67
C GLU A 153 39.80 39.48 -45.00
N ASN A 154 39.69 40.81 -44.93
CA ASN A 154 40.66 41.64 -44.22
C ASN A 154 40.66 41.38 -42.71
N LEU A 155 39.48 41.25 -42.11
CA LEU A 155 39.35 40.92 -40.69
C LEU A 155 39.93 39.53 -40.40
N ALA A 156 39.58 38.52 -41.18
CA ALA A 156 40.13 37.17 -41.06
C ALA A 156 41.66 37.16 -41.26
N GLY A 157 42.18 37.96 -42.20
CA GLY A 157 43.61 38.14 -42.43
C GLY A 157 44.36 38.69 -41.21
N ASN A 158 43.76 39.61 -40.45
CA ASN A 158 44.36 40.24 -39.28
C ASN A 158 44.20 39.43 -37.97
N MET A 159 43.48 38.31 -37.97
CA MET A 159 43.27 37.51 -36.75
C MET A 159 44.52 36.77 -36.28
N PHE A 160 45.34 36.27 -37.21
CA PHE A 160 46.52 35.46 -36.88
C PHE A 160 47.80 36.18 -37.30
N PRO A 161 48.80 36.31 -36.40
CA PRO A 161 50.04 37.00 -36.72
C PRO A 161 50.87 36.21 -37.75
N SER A 162 51.56 36.95 -38.62
CA SER A 162 52.46 36.38 -39.65
C SER A 162 53.80 35.91 -39.09
N SER A 163 54.22 36.41 -37.93
CA SER A 163 55.49 36.07 -37.27
C SER A 163 55.26 35.67 -35.82
N PHE A 164 56.01 34.67 -35.35
CA PHE A 164 56.01 34.24 -33.97
C PHE A 164 57.18 34.93 -33.26
N THR A 165 56.89 35.83 -32.33
CA THR A 165 57.92 36.57 -31.57
C THR A 165 57.86 36.18 -30.11
N ILE A 166 58.97 35.66 -29.57
CA ILE A 166 59.19 35.47 -28.13
C ILE A 166 60.21 36.49 -27.68
N ASN A 167 59.89 37.25 -26.64
CA ASN A 167 60.86 38.11 -25.95
C ASN A 167 61.25 37.44 -24.63
N SER A 168 62.54 37.27 -24.39
CA SER A 168 63.07 36.51 -23.24
C SER A 168 62.84 37.22 -21.89
N SER A 169 62.53 38.52 -21.88
CA SER A 169 62.27 39.29 -20.66
C SER A 169 60.83 39.20 -20.12
N ASN A 170 59.82 39.02 -21.00
CA ASN A 170 58.40 38.88 -20.64
C ASN A 170 57.79 37.68 -21.38
N TYR A 171 58.12 36.47 -20.88
CA TYR A 171 57.79 35.22 -21.56
C TYR A 171 56.27 35.00 -21.66
N MET A 172 55.51 35.20 -20.58
CA MET A 172 54.05 34.96 -20.56
C MET A 172 53.27 35.94 -21.43
N ASP A 173 53.62 37.23 -21.42
CA ASP A 173 52.99 38.22 -22.30
C ASP A 173 53.27 37.86 -23.76
N SER A 174 54.52 37.47 -24.08
CA SER A 174 54.90 37.06 -25.44
C SER A 174 54.10 35.85 -25.93
N LEU A 175 53.78 34.90 -25.04
CA LEU A 175 52.95 33.74 -25.36
C LEU A 175 51.49 34.12 -25.60
N ALA A 176 50.94 35.06 -24.83
CA ALA A 176 49.58 35.55 -25.03
C ALA A 176 49.39 36.32 -26.36
N TYR A 177 50.46 36.92 -26.89
CA TYR A 177 50.44 37.57 -28.21
C TYR A 177 50.43 36.57 -29.37
N ASN A 178 51.05 35.41 -29.20
CA ASN A 178 51.04 34.36 -30.20
C ASN A 178 49.70 33.61 -30.12
N ALA A 179 49.03 33.34 -31.24
CA ALA A 179 47.73 32.65 -31.27
C ALA A 179 47.89 31.17 -30.89
N LEU A 180 48.06 30.89 -29.60
CA LEU A 180 48.26 29.57 -29.04
C LEU A 180 46.94 28.79 -28.96
N GLY A 181 47.03 27.48 -29.10
CA GLY A 181 45.94 26.55 -28.85
C GLY A 181 46.43 25.14 -28.54
N SER A 182 45.50 24.28 -28.17
CA SER A 182 45.75 22.89 -27.84
C SER A 182 44.57 22.02 -28.25
N ASP A 183 44.85 20.76 -28.54
CA ASP A 183 43.88 19.71 -28.84
C ASP A 183 43.38 18.95 -27.61
N THR A 184 43.97 19.20 -26.43
CA THR A 184 43.46 18.64 -25.18
C THR A 184 42.15 19.28 -24.77
N GLU A 185 41.24 18.47 -24.24
CA GLU A 185 39.99 18.98 -23.68
C GLU A 185 40.26 19.65 -22.31
N PRO A 186 39.65 20.82 -22.05
CA PRO A 186 39.73 21.48 -20.75
C PRO A 186 39.00 20.67 -19.65
N LYS A 187 39.41 20.85 -18.39
CA LYS A 187 38.80 20.23 -17.20
C LYS A 187 37.75 21.15 -16.55
N ARG A 188 37.18 20.71 -15.42
CA ARG A 188 36.19 21.44 -14.61
C ARG A 188 36.78 22.61 -13.80
N ASP A 189 38.10 22.63 -13.62
CA ASP A 189 38.85 23.69 -12.98
C ASP A 189 39.87 24.27 -13.97
N ASN A 190 40.19 25.56 -13.80
CA ASN A 190 41.24 26.24 -14.58
C ASN A 190 42.53 26.35 -13.76
N PHE A 191 42.59 25.68 -12.61
CA PHE A 191 43.75 25.64 -11.75
C PHE A 191 44.94 25.00 -12.46
N ILE A 192 44.68 23.89 -13.15
CA ILE A 192 45.64 23.20 -14.01
C ILE A 192 44.98 22.98 -15.36
N ASP A 193 45.45 23.69 -16.39
CA ASP A 193 45.00 23.41 -17.76
C ASP A 193 45.76 22.18 -18.31
N PRO A 194 45.05 21.10 -18.70
CA PRO A 194 45.65 19.88 -19.27
C PRO A 194 46.58 20.14 -20.46
N ALA A 195 46.34 21.21 -21.22
CA ALA A 195 47.20 21.64 -22.32
C ALA A 195 48.64 21.90 -21.91
N PHE A 196 48.93 22.12 -20.63
CA PHE A 196 50.30 22.35 -20.15
C PHE A 196 50.92 21.14 -19.45
N ILE A 197 50.12 20.26 -18.84
CA ILE A 197 50.64 19.14 -18.04
C ILE A 197 50.71 17.81 -18.80
N GLU A 198 49.73 17.49 -19.64
CA GLU A 198 49.73 16.22 -20.38
C GLU A 198 50.83 16.23 -21.45
N ASN A 199 51.32 15.07 -21.91
CA ASN A 199 52.26 14.94 -23.04
C ASN A 199 51.59 15.28 -24.39
N SER A 200 50.91 16.42 -24.45
CA SER A 200 50.26 16.98 -25.62
C SER A 200 51.13 18.07 -26.25
N THR A 201 51.00 18.26 -27.55
CA THR A 201 51.71 19.30 -28.27
C THR A 201 50.92 20.60 -28.20
N LEU A 202 51.57 21.71 -27.86
CA LEU A 202 50.96 23.04 -28.01
C LEU A 202 51.02 23.43 -29.48
N TYR A 203 50.04 24.17 -29.97
CA TYR A 203 50.05 24.67 -31.34
C TYR A 203 50.02 26.18 -31.32
N TYR A 204 50.80 26.81 -32.21
CA TYR A 204 50.64 28.22 -32.52
C TYR A 204 50.15 28.34 -33.96
N VAL A 205 49.09 29.13 -34.15
CA VAL A 205 48.42 29.26 -35.44
C VAL A 205 49.02 30.42 -36.22
N GLN A 206 49.46 30.14 -37.45
CA GLN A 206 50.04 31.13 -38.37
C GLN A 206 49.52 30.96 -39.79
N HIS A 207 49.67 32.01 -40.59
CA HIS A 207 49.28 31.96 -42.01
C HIS A 207 50.17 31.08 -42.87
N GLN A 208 51.46 31.02 -42.56
CA GLN A 208 52.42 30.18 -43.25
C GLN A 208 53.43 29.64 -42.23
N CYS A 209 53.54 28.31 -42.16
CA CYS A 209 54.50 27.65 -41.29
C CYS A 209 55.82 27.36 -42.01
N ALA A 210 56.94 27.60 -41.36
CA ALA A 210 58.24 27.13 -41.84
C ALA A 210 58.36 25.60 -41.67
N SER A 211 59.09 24.93 -42.57
CA SER A 211 59.35 23.48 -42.49
C SER A 211 60.12 23.13 -41.21
N ASN A 212 59.59 22.19 -40.40
CA ASN A 212 60.11 21.78 -39.08
C ASN A 212 60.13 22.87 -37.99
N SER A 213 59.03 23.61 -37.85
CA SER A 213 58.90 24.71 -36.89
C SER A 213 58.32 24.25 -35.53
N THR A 214 59.01 23.32 -34.87
CA THR A 214 58.76 22.98 -33.46
C THR A 214 59.67 23.82 -32.56
N LEU A 215 59.10 24.50 -31.57
CA LEU A 215 59.83 25.36 -30.64
C LEU A 215 59.58 24.92 -29.20
N SER A 216 60.62 24.88 -28.38
CA SER A 216 60.49 24.55 -26.95
C SER A 216 60.07 25.80 -26.15
N ILE A 217 58.93 25.69 -25.48
CA ILE A 217 58.36 26.70 -24.59
C ILE A 217 58.65 26.29 -23.15
N SER A 218 59.31 27.14 -22.38
CA SER A 218 59.45 26.96 -20.92
C SER A 218 58.30 27.66 -20.20
N VAL A 219 57.43 26.90 -19.52
CA VAL A 219 56.32 27.48 -18.76
C VAL A 219 56.70 27.52 -17.29
N GLN A 220 56.87 28.73 -16.75
CA GLN A 220 57.13 28.93 -15.33
C GLN A 220 55.80 28.91 -14.55
N SER A 221 55.56 27.79 -13.84
CA SER A 221 54.46 27.66 -12.89
C SER A 221 55.00 27.21 -11.52
N VAL A 222 54.16 26.69 -10.62
CA VAL A 222 54.60 26.05 -9.35
C VAL A 222 55.64 24.93 -9.60
N ILE A 223 55.66 24.37 -10.82
CA ILE A 223 56.70 23.46 -11.35
C ILE A 223 57.14 24.00 -12.71
N GLU A 224 58.44 24.01 -12.99
CA GLU A 224 59.00 24.39 -14.30
C GLU A 224 58.97 23.17 -15.24
N PHE A 225 58.36 23.31 -16.41
CA PHE A 225 58.31 22.27 -17.43
C PHE A 225 58.56 22.85 -18.82
N GLN A 226 59.25 22.07 -19.65
CA GLN A 226 59.47 22.38 -21.05
C GLN A 226 58.42 21.66 -21.91
N LYS A 227 57.83 22.40 -22.85
CA LYS A 227 56.79 21.90 -23.74
C LYS A 227 57.09 22.26 -25.19
N GLU A 228 56.87 21.34 -26.10
CA GLU A 228 57.04 21.61 -27.53
C GLU A 228 55.78 22.26 -28.10
N ALA A 229 55.97 23.35 -28.84
CA ALA A 229 54.94 24.01 -29.61
C ALA A 229 55.20 23.87 -31.10
N ALA A 230 54.23 23.36 -31.84
CA ALA A 230 54.29 23.15 -33.28
C ALA A 230 53.48 24.22 -34.04
N CYS A 231 54.00 24.67 -35.18
CA CYS A 231 53.24 25.57 -36.06
C CYS A 231 52.08 24.82 -36.72
N VAL A 232 50.91 25.45 -36.77
CA VAL A 232 49.78 24.96 -37.56
C VAL A 232 49.28 26.07 -38.49
N GLN A 233 49.14 25.71 -39.76
CA GLN A 233 48.69 26.65 -40.78
C GLN A 233 47.20 26.92 -40.67
N ASP A 234 46.78 28.17 -40.77
CA ASP A 234 45.36 28.55 -40.86
C ASP A 234 44.84 28.43 -42.31
N LEU A 235 43.62 27.89 -42.47
CA LEU A 235 42.89 27.86 -43.74
C LEU A 235 41.59 28.66 -43.56
N LYS A 236 41.59 29.88 -44.10
CA LYS A 236 40.46 30.81 -44.03
C LYS A 236 39.57 30.63 -45.24
N LEU A 237 38.30 30.27 -45.05
CA LEU A 237 37.35 30.03 -46.13
C LEU A 237 36.12 30.93 -46.01
N TRP A 238 35.72 31.55 -47.11
CA TRP A 238 34.50 32.35 -47.20
C TRP A 238 33.28 31.48 -47.49
N ARG A 239 32.13 31.80 -46.88
CA ARG A 239 30.83 31.18 -47.14
C ARG A 239 29.78 32.25 -47.41
N ASN A 240 28.85 31.96 -48.33
CA ASN A 240 27.90 32.95 -48.81
C ASN A 240 26.75 33.21 -47.83
N SER A 241 26.50 32.28 -46.92
CA SER A 241 25.43 32.43 -45.93
C SER A 241 25.82 31.82 -44.58
N SER A 242 25.20 32.34 -43.54
CA SER A 242 25.27 31.79 -42.18
C SER A 242 24.63 30.39 -42.10
N SER A 243 23.62 30.09 -42.94
CA SER A 243 23.05 28.73 -43.04
C SER A 243 24.07 27.69 -43.52
N GLU A 244 24.90 28.05 -44.50
CA GLU A 244 25.93 27.16 -45.06
C GLU A 244 27.02 26.84 -44.02
N ILE A 245 27.43 27.85 -43.24
CA ILE A 245 28.35 27.64 -42.11
C ILE A 245 27.71 26.71 -41.08
N ASN A 246 26.45 26.94 -40.69
CA ASN A 246 25.77 26.12 -39.68
C ASN A 246 25.65 24.67 -40.14
N GLU A 247 25.28 24.45 -41.41
CA GLU A 247 25.20 23.12 -42.00
C GLU A 247 26.56 22.42 -42.03
N GLN A 248 27.63 23.13 -42.40
CA GLN A 248 28.98 22.57 -42.47
C GLN A 248 29.53 22.24 -41.07
N LEU A 249 29.31 23.10 -40.08
CA LEU A 249 29.67 22.85 -38.68
C LEU A 249 28.90 21.66 -38.12
N PHE A 250 27.58 21.60 -38.35
CA PHE A 250 26.73 20.49 -37.91
C PHE A 250 27.16 19.17 -38.53
N LYS A 251 27.38 19.12 -39.85
CA LYS A 251 27.87 17.93 -40.55
C LYS A 251 29.28 17.53 -40.12
N GLY A 252 30.09 18.47 -39.66
CA GLY A 252 31.43 18.22 -39.11
C GLY A 252 31.41 17.56 -37.73
N TYR A 253 30.32 17.74 -36.98
CA TYR A 253 30.11 17.08 -35.69
C TYR A 253 29.77 15.59 -35.87
N ARG A 254 30.30 14.74 -35.00
CA ARG A 254 30.17 13.27 -35.09
C ARG A 254 28.73 12.79 -35.31
N LYS A 255 27.76 13.31 -34.53
CA LYS A 255 26.35 12.89 -34.65
C LYS A 255 25.55 13.67 -35.70
N GLY A 256 26.18 14.61 -36.39
CA GLY A 256 25.54 15.44 -37.41
C GLY A 256 25.69 14.87 -38.83
N ASN A 257 26.36 13.73 -39.00
CA ASN A 257 26.48 13.02 -40.27
C ASN A 257 26.12 11.53 -40.13
N SER A 258 25.70 10.92 -41.25
CA SER A 258 25.30 9.50 -41.32
C SER A 258 26.43 8.52 -41.02
N ASP A 259 27.68 8.95 -41.22
CA ASP A 259 28.86 8.09 -41.19
C ASP A 259 29.54 8.06 -39.82
N GLU A 260 29.03 8.83 -38.86
CA GLU A 260 29.62 9.11 -37.55
C GLU A 260 31.12 9.49 -37.57
N LYS A 261 31.58 10.13 -38.66
CA LYS A 261 32.98 10.55 -38.81
C LYS A 261 33.16 11.98 -38.30
N ILE A 262 34.27 12.23 -37.61
CA ILE A 262 34.59 13.56 -37.08
C ILE A 262 35.28 14.38 -38.17
N ASN A 263 34.78 15.59 -38.43
CA ASN A 263 35.29 16.50 -39.45
C ASN A 263 35.24 17.94 -38.91
N GLU A 264 36.10 18.23 -37.94
CA GLU A 264 36.03 19.43 -37.12
C GLU A 264 36.64 20.67 -37.78
N ILE A 265 35.91 21.77 -37.64
CA ILE A 265 36.31 23.12 -37.99
C ILE A 265 36.60 23.85 -36.68
N LEU A 266 37.68 24.64 -36.64
CA LEU A 266 38.11 25.34 -35.42
C LEU A 266 37.05 26.32 -34.93
N ALA A 267 36.64 27.23 -35.82
CA ALA A 267 35.62 28.23 -35.54
C ALA A 267 35.04 28.77 -36.85
N ALA A 268 33.89 29.41 -36.74
CA ALA A 268 33.30 30.21 -37.77
C ALA A 268 32.88 31.58 -37.22
N TYR A 269 33.03 32.61 -38.04
CA TYR A 269 32.70 33.98 -37.67
C TYR A 269 31.72 34.58 -38.67
N ASP A 270 30.60 35.06 -38.14
CA ASP A 270 29.55 35.72 -38.91
C ASP A 270 29.58 37.23 -38.63
N PHE A 271 29.87 37.99 -39.69
CA PHE A 271 29.97 39.45 -39.70
C PHE A 271 28.77 40.13 -40.40
N LEU A 272 27.64 39.44 -40.61
CA LEU A 272 26.46 40.01 -41.31
C LEU A 272 25.98 41.34 -40.70
N ASN A 273 26.07 41.48 -39.38
CA ASN A 273 25.65 42.70 -38.67
C ASN A 273 26.81 43.64 -38.32
N SER A 274 28.03 43.34 -38.78
CA SER A 274 29.21 44.18 -38.58
C SER A 274 29.37 45.16 -39.74
N ASN A 275 29.63 46.43 -39.41
CA ASN A 275 29.99 47.47 -40.36
C ASN A 275 31.13 48.34 -39.77
N GLY A 276 31.48 49.46 -40.41
CA GLY A 276 32.58 50.30 -39.92
C GLY A 276 32.34 51.00 -38.57
N ASN A 277 31.10 51.12 -38.14
CA ASN A 277 30.71 51.85 -36.93
C ASN A 277 30.10 50.94 -35.85
N ASN A 278 29.76 49.70 -36.19
CA ASN A 278 29.09 48.75 -35.33
C ASN A 278 29.75 47.38 -35.46
N PHE A 279 30.32 46.89 -34.36
CA PHE A 279 30.93 45.57 -34.30
C PHE A 279 29.94 44.58 -33.69
N ASN A 280 29.39 43.71 -34.52
CA ASN A 280 28.50 42.62 -34.11
C ASN A 280 28.92 41.33 -34.82
N VAL A 281 29.54 40.42 -34.06
CA VAL A 281 30.05 39.15 -34.55
C VAL A 281 29.37 37.99 -33.83
N SER A 282 28.89 37.01 -34.59
CA SER A 282 28.50 35.72 -34.04
C SER A 282 29.65 34.73 -34.25
N ILE A 283 30.08 34.09 -33.17
CA ILE A 283 31.16 33.09 -33.21
C ILE A 283 30.53 31.73 -32.99
N TRP A 284 30.77 30.81 -33.93
CA TRP A 284 30.34 29.43 -33.85
C TRP A 284 31.56 28.52 -33.81
N TYR A 285 31.49 27.43 -33.06
CA TYR A 285 32.61 26.50 -32.92
C TYR A 285 32.08 25.09 -32.70
N ASN A 286 32.89 24.09 -33.05
CA ASN A 286 32.59 22.69 -32.79
C ASN A 286 33.28 22.24 -31.50
N SER A 287 32.61 21.39 -30.74
CA SER A 287 33.22 20.67 -29.61
C SER A 287 32.69 19.24 -29.62
N THR A 288 33.42 18.31 -30.24
CA THR A 288 33.04 16.90 -30.24
C THR A 288 33.66 16.19 -29.05
N TYR A 289 32.84 15.89 -28.03
CA TYR A 289 33.28 15.09 -26.91
C TYR A 289 33.48 13.64 -27.33
N LYS A 290 34.66 13.07 -27.05
CA LYS A 290 34.88 11.63 -27.17
C LYS A 290 34.14 10.91 -26.06
N GLU A 291 33.47 9.83 -26.45
CA GLU A 291 32.78 8.85 -25.61
C GLU A 291 31.44 9.28 -25.00
N GLY A 292 30.56 8.28 -24.86
CA GLY A 292 29.19 8.41 -24.34
C GLY A 292 29.12 8.68 -22.84
N ASP A 293 30.00 9.53 -22.31
CA ASP A 293 29.95 10.00 -20.93
C ASP A 293 28.87 11.08 -20.82
N ILE A 294 27.62 10.64 -20.92
CA ILE A 294 26.39 11.40 -20.59
C ILE A 294 26.26 11.52 -19.06
N GLN A 295 27.37 11.51 -18.31
CA GLN A 295 27.37 11.81 -16.88
C GLN A 295 27.89 13.22 -16.64
N GLY A 296 27.08 14.22 -17.01
CA GLY A 296 27.02 15.54 -16.35
C GLY A 296 28.36 16.19 -15.99
N GLN A 297 29.35 16.19 -16.87
CA GLN A 297 30.61 16.90 -16.63
C GLN A 297 30.63 18.21 -17.42
N PHE A 298 30.39 19.33 -16.73
CA PHE A 298 30.57 20.67 -17.31
C PHE A 298 32.07 20.99 -17.39
N ASN A 299 32.69 20.80 -18.55
CA ASN A 299 34.05 21.27 -18.81
C ASN A 299 34.05 22.75 -19.19
N TYR A 300 35.08 23.50 -18.81
CA TYR A 300 35.22 24.88 -19.27
C TYR A 300 35.35 24.94 -20.80
N LEU A 301 35.01 26.07 -21.42
CA LEU A 301 35.16 26.26 -22.87
C LEU A 301 36.17 27.38 -23.13
N ARG A 302 37.08 27.17 -24.08
CA ARG A 302 38.14 28.13 -24.46
C ARG A 302 37.63 29.25 -25.38
N VAL A 303 36.43 29.79 -25.10
CA VAL A 303 35.76 30.84 -25.89
C VAL A 303 36.44 32.22 -25.84
N PRO A 304 36.98 32.69 -24.69
CA PRO A 304 37.51 34.05 -24.58
C PRO A 304 38.59 34.39 -25.62
N ARG A 305 39.41 33.41 -26.03
CA ARG A 305 40.44 33.63 -27.03
C ARG A 305 39.86 33.88 -28.43
N PHE A 306 38.80 33.18 -28.84
CA PHE A 306 38.13 33.44 -30.12
C PHE A 306 37.61 34.87 -30.21
N VAL A 307 37.03 35.39 -29.12
CA VAL A 307 36.52 36.76 -29.01
C VAL A 307 37.65 37.79 -29.08
N ASN A 308 38.76 37.53 -28.37
CA ASN A 308 39.92 38.42 -28.36
C ASN A 308 40.56 38.57 -29.76
N LEU A 309 40.71 37.47 -30.51
CA LEU A 309 41.29 37.51 -31.86
C LEU A 309 40.46 38.35 -32.83
N VAL A 310 39.13 38.15 -32.86
CA VAL A 310 38.25 38.89 -33.78
C VAL A 310 38.11 40.36 -33.39
N SER A 311 38.08 40.66 -32.09
CA SER A 311 38.05 42.03 -31.58
C SER A 311 39.34 42.77 -31.93
N ASN A 312 40.49 42.10 -31.81
CA ASN A 312 41.79 42.66 -32.20
C ASN A 312 41.88 42.90 -33.71
N ALA A 313 41.41 41.97 -34.53
CA ALA A 313 41.38 42.14 -35.98
C ALA A 313 40.53 43.35 -36.40
N TYR A 314 39.38 43.54 -35.75
CA TYR A 314 38.52 44.70 -35.98
C TYR A 314 39.19 46.01 -35.53
N LEU A 315 39.75 46.06 -34.33
CA LEU A 315 40.46 47.25 -33.83
C LEU A 315 41.66 47.64 -34.69
N GLN A 316 42.46 46.67 -35.13
CA GLN A 316 43.61 46.91 -35.99
C GLN A 316 43.22 47.44 -37.37
N PHE A 317 42.10 46.95 -37.91
CA PHE A 317 41.59 47.41 -39.20
C PHE A 317 41.13 48.88 -39.15
N PHE A 318 40.51 49.33 -38.05
CA PHE A 318 39.96 50.70 -37.96
C PHE A 318 40.89 51.73 -37.31
N GLN A 319 41.61 51.37 -36.26
CA GLN A 319 42.45 52.30 -35.48
C GLN A 319 43.95 52.17 -35.81
N GLY A 320 44.31 51.23 -36.68
CA GLY A 320 45.68 50.96 -37.11
C GLY A 320 46.34 49.80 -36.34
N PRO A 321 47.49 49.29 -36.84
CA PRO A 321 48.12 48.05 -36.37
C PRO A 321 48.63 48.10 -34.92
N GLY A 322 48.77 49.30 -34.35
CA GLY A 322 49.20 49.51 -32.97
C GLY A 322 48.10 49.31 -31.92
N THR A 323 46.83 49.33 -32.31
CA THR A 323 45.70 49.24 -31.38
C THR A 323 45.30 47.79 -31.14
N LYS A 324 45.39 47.32 -29.89
CA LYS A 324 45.05 45.95 -29.49
C LYS A 324 44.38 45.94 -28.12
N MET A 325 43.42 45.03 -27.94
CA MET A 325 42.86 44.62 -26.68
C MET A 325 43.80 43.59 -26.03
N LEU A 326 44.42 43.99 -24.93
CA LEU A 326 45.34 43.14 -24.15
C LEU A 326 44.55 42.03 -23.44
N PHE A 327 44.94 40.77 -23.70
CA PHE A 327 44.42 39.61 -23.00
C PHE A 327 45.59 38.69 -22.64
N GLU A 328 46.21 38.98 -21.51
CA GLU A 328 47.51 38.42 -21.11
C GLU A 328 47.36 37.01 -20.52
N PHE A 329 46.33 36.75 -19.72
CA PHE A 329 46.15 35.44 -19.07
C PHE A 329 44.70 35.15 -18.67
N VAL A 330 44.44 33.86 -18.42
CA VAL A 330 43.28 33.30 -17.75
C VAL A 330 43.73 32.76 -16.39
N LYS A 331 42.98 33.07 -15.34
CA LYS A 331 43.27 32.63 -13.97
C LYS A 331 41.97 32.30 -13.25
N GLU A 332 41.99 31.25 -12.43
CA GLU A 332 40.85 30.88 -11.59
C GLU A 332 40.67 31.84 -10.40
N MET A 333 39.50 31.82 -9.76
CA MET A 333 39.29 32.57 -8.52
C MET A 333 39.94 31.87 -7.32
N PRO A 334 40.42 32.61 -6.31
CA PRO A 334 40.94 32.02 -5.08
C PRO A 334 39.93 31.07 -4.42
N LYS A 335 40.41 29.90 -3.98
CA LYS A 335 39.58 28.85 -3.37
C LYS A 335 40.03 28.56 -1.94
N ALA A 336 39.07 28.48 -1.00
CA ALA A 336 39.34 28.03 0.37
C ALA A 336 39.52 26.51 0.44
N ALA A 337 40.18 26.01 1.49
CA ALA A 337 40.35 24.57 1.70
C ALA A 337 38.97 23.89 1.85
N SER A 338 38.70 22.89 1.01
CA SER A 338 37.42 22.17 1.01
C SER A 338 37.58 20.79 1.65
N LYS A 339 36.73 20.48 2.64
CA LYS A 339 36.62 19.13 3.20
C LYS A 339 35.64 18.32 2.35
N ILE A 340 36.03 17.10 1.98
CA ILE A 340 35.11 16.15 1.35
C ILE A 340 34.13 15.68 2.43
N ASN A 341 32.94 16.28 2.45
CA ASN A 341 31.87 15.92 3.37
C ASN A 341 30.80 15.17 2.58
N VAL A 342 30.66 13.87 2.83
CA VAL A 342 29.56 13.08 2.28
C VAL A 342 28.52 12.91 3.37
N ASP A 343 27.31 13.42 3.15
CA ASP A 343 26.19 13.20 4.06
C ASP A 343 25.34 12.02 3.55
N LEU A 344 25.58 10.85 4.10
CA LEU A 344 24.91 9.60 3.73
C LEU A 344 23.41 9.68 3.98
N ALA A 345 22.98 10.45 4.97
CA ALA A 345 21.57 10.68 5.28
C ALA A 345 20.87 11.55 4.23
N SER A 346 21.59 12.47 3.57
CA SER A 346 21.04 13.19 2.42
C SER A 346 21.09 12.33 1.15
N LEU A 347 22.20 11.62 0.92
CA LEU A 347 22.42 10.85 -0.31
C LEU A 347 21.54 9.58 -0.41
N LEU A 348 21.50 8.77 0.65
CA LEU A 348 20.71 7.53 0.69
C LEU A 348 19.38 7.69 1.42
N GLY A 349 19.17 8.83 2.09
CA GLY A 349 17.98 9.08 2.91
C GLY A 349 16.68 8.98 2.15
N THR A 350 16.62 9.40 0.88
CA THR A 350 15.36 9.38 0.12
C THR A 350 14.78 7.97 0.02
N LEU A 351 15.57 7.00 -0.44
CA LEU A 351 15.16 5.60 -0.55
C LEU A 351 14.94 4.99 0.84
N PHE A 352 15.87 5.27 1.74
CA PHE A 352 15.90 4.71 3.07
C PHE A 352 14.68 5.14 3.92
N PHE A 353 14.40 6.46 3.99
CA PHE A 353 13.26 7.02 4.70
C PHE A 353 11.92 6.67 4.04
N THR A 354 11.90 6.47 2.72
CA THR A 354 10.70 5.96 2.01
C THR A 354 10.28 4.62 2.59
N TRP A 355 11.21 3.68 2.80
CA TRP A 355 10.89 2.38 3.41
C TRP A 355 10.43 2.47 4.85
N VAL A 356 11.07 3.33 5.66
CA VAL A 356 10.67 3.51 7.07
C VAL A 356 9.23 3.99 7.17
N ILE A 357 8.86 5.00 6.41
CA ILE A 357 7.52 5.59 6.46
C ILE A 357 6.49 4.60 5.89
N LEU A 358 6.81 3.92 4.79
CA LEU A 358 5.93 2.91 4.19
C LEU A 358 5.73 1.66 5.06
N GLN A 359 6.62 1.36 6.00
CA GLN A 359 6.51 0.21 6.92
C GLN A 359 5.20 0.21 7.74
N LEU A 360 4.58 1.37 7.97
CA LEU A 360 3.28 1.47 8.63
C LEU A 360 2.12 0.89 7.79
N PHE A 361 2.26 0.85 6.46
CA PHE A 361 1.18 0.43 5.56
C PHE A 361 0.79 -1.05 5.75
N PRO A 362 1.74 -2.02 5.70
CA PRO A 362 1.43 -3.42 5.97
C PRO A 362 0.82 -3.65 7.36
N VAL A 363 1.19 -2.85 8.37
CA VAL A 363 0.68 -2.99 9.74
C VAL A 363 -0.79 -2.61 9.82
N VAL A 364 -1.18 -1.49 9.20
CA VAL A 364 -2.60 -1.08 9.12
C VAL A 364 -3.39 -2.10 8.29
N LEU A 365 -2.86 -2.49 7.13
CA LEU A 365 -3.50 -3.44 6.22
C LEU A 365 -3.77 -4.79 6.91
N THR A 366 -2.79 -5.35 7.61
CA THR A 366 -2.93 -6.65 8.28
C THR A 366 -3.96 -6.63 9.40
N SER A 367 -4.04 -5.55 10.17
CA SER A 367 -5.06 -5.38 11.20
C SER A 367 -6.48 -5.35 10.62
N LEU A 368 -6.68 -4.60 9.52
CA LEU A 368 -7.97 -4.51 8.84
C LEU A 368 -8.39 -5.86 8.22
N VAL A 369 -7.46 -6.53 7.54
CA VAL A 369 -7.72 -7.84 6.93
C VAL A 369 -7.94 -8.92 8.00
N TYR A 370 -7.30 -8.81 9.16
CA TYR A 370 -7.53 -9.74 10.28
C TYR A 370 -8.96 -9.66 10.82
N GLU A 371 -9.48 -8.44 11.05
CA GLU A 371 -10.87 -8.26 11.49
C GLU A 371 -11.89 -8.78 10.47
N LYS A 372 -11.57 -8.64 9.17
CA LYS A 372 -12.39 -9.15 8.07
C LYS A 372 -12.32 -10.67 7.95
N GLN A 373 -11.13 -11.27 8.00
CA GLN A 373 -10.91 -12.72 7.90
C GLN A 373 -11.64 -13.46 9.02
N GLN A 374 -11.57 -12.94 10.25
CA GLN A 374 -12.23 -13.51 11.42
C GLN A 374 -13.71 -13.12 11.52
N LYS A 375 -14.28 -12.40 10.53
CA LYS A 375 -15.68 -11.92 10.51
C LYS A 375 -16.09 -11.13 11.78
N LEU A 376 -15.12 -10.54 12.48
CA LEU A 376 -15.35 -9.82 13.73
C LEU A 376 -16.15 -8.54 13.49
N ARG A 377 -15.93 -7.87 12.35
CA ARG A 377 -16.71 -6.69 11.95
C ARG A 377 -18.21 -7.00 11.82
N ILE A 378 -18.52 -8.12 11.20
CA ILE A 378 -19.89 -8.59 11.01
C ILE A 378 -20.54 -8.88 12.38
N MET A 379 -19.81 -9.54 13.28
CA MET A 379 -20.27 -9.80 14.64
C MET A 379 -20.59 -8.51 15.41
N MET A 380 -19.73 -7.49 15.30
CA MET A 380 -19.98 -6.17 15.89
C MET A 380 -21.24 -5.50 15.34
N LYS A 381 -21.44 -5.59 14.01
CA LYS A 381 -22.63 -5.04 13.35
C LYS A 381 -23.92 -5.74 13.82
N MET A 382 -23.90 -7.07 13.96
CA MET A 382 -25.04 -7.84 14.50
C MET A 382 -25.44 -7.44 15.92
N HIS A 383 -24.50 -6.90 16.70
CA HIS A 383 -24.74 -6.43 18.06
C HIS A 383 -25.09 -4.94 18.14
N GLY A 384 -25.33 -4.29 16.99
CA GLY A 384 -25.84 -2.92 16.89
C GLY A 384 -24.79 -1.85 16.59
N LEU A 385 -23.54 -2.21 16.26
CA LEU A 385 -22.53 -1.23 15.84
C LEU A 385 -22.84 -0.69 14.44
N GLY A 386 -23.02 0.63 14.31
CA GLY A 386 -23.15 1.29 13.01
C GLY A 386 -21.82 1.37 12.24
N ASP A 387 -21.90 1.47 10.91
CA ASP A 387 -20.72 1.61 10.05
C ASP A 387 -19.96 2.94 10.28
N GLY A 388 -20.66 4.02 10.62
CA GLY A 388 -20.08 5.34 10.88
C GLY A 388 -19.12 5.36 12.08
N PRO A 389 -19.56 4.96 13.30
CA PRO A 389 -18.69 4.85 14.46
C PRO A 389 -17.46 3.97 14.18
N TYR A 390 -17.64 2.83 13.52
CA TYR A 390 -16.55 1.92 13.18
C TYR A 390 -15.46 2.62 12.35
N TRP A 391 -15.84 3.30 11.27
CA TRP A 391 -14.93 4.02 10.38
C TRP A 391 -14.21 5.15 11.12
N MET A 392 -14.95 5.99 11.85
CA MET A 392 -14.38 7.13 12.58
C MET A 392 -13.31 6.68 13.57
N ILE A 393 -13.58 5.64 14.35
CA ILE A 393 -12.69 5.19 15.41
C ILE A 393 -11.52 4.42 14.84
N SER A 394 -11.76 3.55 13.86
CA SER A 394 -10.68 2.82 13.19
C SER A 394 -9.72 3.81 12.53
N TYR A 395 -10.23 4.83 11.84
CA TYR A 395 -9.41 5.88 11.23
C TYR A 395 -8.65 6.68 12.29
N THR A 396 -9.33 7.20 13.32
CA THR A 396 -8.72 7.96 14.42
C THR A 396 -7.66 7.15 15.17
N TYR A 397 -7.91 5.86 15.34
CA TYR A 397 -6.99 4.92 15.96
C TYR A 397 -5.70 4.76 15.15
N PHE A 398 -5.81 4.49 13.85
CA PHE A 398 -4.62 4.37 12.99
C PHE A 398 -3.90 5.70 12.84
N LEU A 399 -4.63 6.82 12.76
CA LEU A 399 -4.06 8.16 12.74
C LEU A 399 -3.24 8.45 14.01
N SER A 400 -3.76 8.09 15.18
CA SER A 400 -3.06 8.30 16.46
C SER A 400 -1.76 7.50 16.54
N ILE A 401 -1.78 6.23 16.10
CA ILE A 401 -0.59 5.36 16.09
C ILE A 401 0.46 5.90 15.10
N SER A 402 0.04 6.25 13.88
CA SER A 402 0.95 6.75 12.85
C SER A 402 1.53 8.11 13.21
N LEU A 403 0.74 9.01 13.82
CA LEU A 403 1.23 10.31 14.28
C LEU A 403 2.27 10.16 15.40
N MET A 404 2.02 9.27 16.36
CA MET A 404 3.00 8.95 17.40
C MET A 404 4.29 8.38 16.79
N TYR A 405 4.18 7.46 15.82
CA TYR A 405 5.34 6.89 15.12
C TYR A 405 6.16 7.96 14.39
N MET A 406 5.51 8.87 13.67
CA MET A 406 6.20 9.93 12.92
C MET A 406 6.82 10.99 13.83
N LEU A 407 6.16 11.35 14.93
CA LEU A 407 6.76 12.23 15.94
C LEU A 407 8.04 11.62 16.50
N VAL A 408 7.99 10.34 16.87
CA VAL A 408 9.16 9.61 17.37
C VAL A 408 10.27 9.56 16.32
N PHE A 409 9.93 9.31 15.05
CA PHE A 409 10.89 9.28 13.95
C PHE A 409 11.60 10.63 13.74
N VAL A 410 10.86 11.74 13.70
CA VAL A 410 11.42 13.10 13.51
C VAL A 410 12.24 13.53 14.73
N ILE A 411 11.74 13.32 15.95
CA ILE A 411 12.46 13.67 17.19
C ILE A 411 13.79 12.93 17.26
N PHE A 412 13.78 11.60 17.04
CA PHE A 412 15.03 10.84 17.09
C PHE A 412 15.97 11.20 15.94
N GLY A 413 15.46 11.38 14.71
CA GLY A 413 16.28 11.83 13.59
C GLY A 413 16.97 13.16 13.89
N SER A 414 16.27 14.09 14.55
CA SER A 414 16.82 15.37 14.98
C SER A 414 17.81 15.27 16.14
N VAL A 415 17.53 14.47 17.17
CA VAL A 415 18.42 14.27 18.35
C VAL A 415 19.74 13.60 17.94
N ILE A 416 19.67 12.69 16.98
CA ILE A 416 20.83 12.00 16.41
C ILE A 416 21.69 12.96 15.55
N GLY A 417 21.15 14.13 15.18
CA GLY A 417 21.88 15.16 14.42
C GLY A 417 21.89 14.93 12.91
N LEU A 418 20.94 14.14 12.38
CA LEU A 418 20.82 13.94 10.93
C LEU A 418 20.42 15.26 10.26
N LYS A 419 21.29 15.76 9.37
CA LYS A 419 21.13 17.06 8.69
C LYS A 419 19.82 17.17 7.90
N PHE A 420 19.32 16.05 7.38
CA PHE A 420 18.01 15.95 6.74
C PHE A 420 16.86 16.51 7.59
N PHE A 421 16.85 16.22 8.90
CA PHE A 421 15.79 16.68 9.80
C PHE A 421 16.07 18.06 10.39
N THR A 422 17.35 18.41 10.61
CA THR A 422 17.73 19.64 11.32
C THR A 422 17.87 20.86 10.42
N LEU A 423 18.23 20.69 9.14
CA LEU A 423 18.40 21.81 8.20
C LEU A 423 17.09 22.26 7.55
N ASN A 424 16.13 21.35 7.38
CA ASN A 424 14.80 21.65 6.85
C ASN A 424 13.87 22.18 7.93
N ASP A 425 12.94 23.05 7.57
CA ASP A 425 11.94 23.58 8.51
C ASP A 425 11.01 22.46 9.03
N TYR A 426 10.94 22.31 10.35
CA TYR A 426 10.04 21.36 11.02
C TYR A 426 8.57 21.59 10.67
N GLY A 427 8.15 22.83 10.40
CA GLY A 427 6.77 23.15 10.01
C GLY A 427 6.36 22.44 8.72
N ILE A 428 7.23 22.45 7.70
CA ILE A 428 6.96 21.79 6.42
C ILE A 428 6.98 20.27 6.59
N GLN A 429 7.94 19.75 7.36
CA GLN A 429 8.03 18.31 7.65
C GLN A 429 6.76 17.79 8.32
N ILE A 430 6.24 18.49 9.34
CA ILE A 430 5.01 18.09 10.04
C ILE A 430 3.82 18.07 9.09
N VAL A 431 3.65 19.10 8.25
CA VAL A 431 2.54 19.14 7.27
C VAL A 431 2.67 18.04 6.24
N PHE A 432 3.87 17.82 5.71
CA PHE A 432 4.15 16.76 4.73
C PHE A 432 3.80 15.37 5.29
N TYR A 433 4.33 15.03 6.46
CA TYR A 433 4.07 13.73 7.09
C TYR A 433 2.62 13.57 7.51
N PHE A 434 1.97 14.65 7.99
CA PHE A 434 0.55 14.61 8.34
C PHE A 434 -0.32 14.24 7.13
N ILE A 435 -0.15 14.93 5.99
CA ILE A 435 -0.90 14.62 4.77
C ILE A 435 -0.62 13.19 4.32
N TYR A 436 0.65 12.79 4.32
CA TYR A 436 1.03 11.46 3.85
C TYR A 436 0.49 10.31 4.73
N ILE A 437 0.51 10.44 6.06
CA ILE A 437 -0.08 9.44 6.97
C ILE A 437 -1.57 9.25 6.65
N ASN A 438 -2.31 10.34 6.45
CA ASN A 438 -3.73 10.28 6.14
C ASN A 438 -3.99 9.61 4.78
N LEU A 439 -3.14 9.88 3.78
CA LEU A 439 -3.15 9.21 2.48
C LEU A 439 -2.89 7.70 2.63
N GLN A 440 -1.83 7.33 3.35
CA GLN A 440 -1.43 5.93 3.59
C GLN A 440 -2.53 5.12 4.28
N ILE A 441 -3.21 5.69 5.27
CA ILE A 441 -4.36 5.06 5.93
C ILE A 441 -5.49 4.83 4.92
N SER A 442 -5.80 5.83 4.09
CA SER A 442 -6.88 5.75 3.09
C SER A 442 -6.60 4.66 2.05
N VAL A 443 -5.35 4.55 1.58
CA VAL A 443 -4.90 3.45 0.70
C VAL A 443 -5.03 2.10 1.42
N ALA A 444 -4.66 2.01 2.70
CA ALA A 444 -4.79 0.76 3.45
C ALA A 444 -6.24 0.29 3.59
N PHE A 445 -7.19 1.20 3.83
CA PHE A 445 -8.63 0.89 3.83
C PHE A 445 -9.12 0.40 2.45
N LEU A 446 -8.70 1.06 1.37
CA LEU A 446 -9.05 0.64 0.02
C LEU A 446 -8.51 -0.76 -0.31
N VAL A 447 -7.22 -0.98 -0.03
CA VAL A 447 -6.54 -2.25 -0.34
C VAL A 447 -7.07 -3.40 0.53
N ALA A 448 -7.43 -3.15 1.79
CA ALA A 448 -8.05 -4.14 2.67
C ALA A 448 -9.39 -4.67 2.13
N ALA A 449 -10.10 -3.89 1.30
CA ALA A 449 -11.34 -4.35 0.68
C ALA A 449 -11.11 -5.53 -0.30
N PHE A 450 -9.95 -5.60 -0.95
CA PHE A 450 -9.64 -6.63 -1.95
C PHE A 450 -9.06 -7.92 -1.35
N PHE A 451 -8.45 -7.86 -0.17
CA PHE A 451 -7.87 -9.03 0.48
C PHE A 451 -8.87 -9.75 1.40
N SER A 452 -8.81 -11.08 1.39
CA SER A 452 -9.56 -11.97 2.28
C SER A 452 -8.69 -12.69 3.32
N ASN A 453 -7.41 -12.90 2.98
CA ASN A 453 -6.44 -13.62 3.81
C ASN A 453 -5.36 -12.68 4.33
N VAL A 454 -5.08 -12.75 5.64
CA VAL A 454 -4.04 -11.93 6.28
C VAL A 454 -2.65 -12.24 5.72
N LYS A 455 -2.29 -13.53 5.58
CA LYS A 455 -0.94 -13.93 5.12
C LYS A 455 -0.59 -13.34 3.75
N THR A 456 -1.52 -13.39 2.80
CA THR A 456 -1.32 -12.83 1.45
C THR A 456 -1.23 -11.31 1.49
N ALA A 457 -2.08 -10.65 2.30
CA ALA A 457 -2.05 -9.20 2.45
C ALA A 457 -0.73 -8.72 3.06
N THR A 458 -0.18 -9.44 4.04
CA THR A 458 1.13 -9.13 4.66
C THR A 458 2.25 -9.19 3.62
N VAL A 459 2.34 -10.29 2.85
CA VAL A 459 3.40 -10.49 1.87
C VAL A 459 3.32 -9.45 0.75
N VAL A 460 2.13 -9.24 0.17
CA VAL A 460 1.93 -8.23 -0.87
C VAL A 460 2.20 -6.82 -0.34
N GLY A 461 1.80 -6.53 0.91
CA GLY A 461 2.11 -5.28 1.58
C GLY A 461 3.62 -5.01 1.63
N TYR A 462 4.41 -5.95 2.13
CA TYR A 462 5.87 -5.79 2.19
C TYR A 462 6.54 -5.74 0.81
N ILE A 463 6.10 -6.54 -0.15
CA ILE A 463 6.57 -6.45 -1.54
C ILE A 463 6.29 -5.05 -2.10
N GLY A 464 5.11 -4.49 -1.83
CA GLY A 464 4.76 -3.13 -2.20
C GLY A 464 5.68 -2.09 -1.57
N VAL A 465 6.00 -2.21 -0.27
CA VAL A 465 6.93 -1.30 0.43
C VAL A 465 8.33 -1.31 -0.22
N PHE A 466 8.94 -2.49 -0.35
CA PHE A 466 10.29 -2.59 -0.91
C PHE A 466 10.33 -2.23 -2.39
N GLY A 467 9.37 -2.73 -3.17
CA GLY A 467 9.23 -2.45 -4.60
C GLY A 467 9.07 -0.96 -4.88
N THR A 468 8.24 -0.25 -4.10
CA THR A 468 8.06 1.20 -4.23
C THR A 468 9.36 1.96 -4.03
N GLY A 469 10.13 1.67 -2.97
CA GLY A 469 11.37 2.40 -2.72
C GLY A 469 12.44 2.12 -3.79
N LEU A 470 12.53 0.89 -4.29
CA LEU A 470 13.45 0.53 -5.38
C LEU A 470 13.04 1.17 -6.72
N LEU A 471 11.76 1.09 -7.09
CA LEU A 471 11.23 1.74 -8.30
C LEU A 471 11.36 3.27 -8.20
N GLY A 472 11.15 3.83 -7.01
CA GLY A 472 11.37 5.24 -6.71
C GLY A 472 12.83 5.65 -7.00
N GLY A 473 13.78 4.89 -6.43
CA GLY A 473 15.21 5.18 -6.56
C GLY A 473 15.81 4.95 -7.95
N PHE A 474 15.49 3.82 -8.59
CA PHE A 474 16.15 3.42 -9.83
C PHE A 474 15.41 3.81 -11.12
N LEU A 475 14.11 4.09 -11.04
CA LEU A 475 13.30 4.48 -12.20
C LEU A 475 12.82 5.92 -12.07
N PHE A 476 12.07 6.22 -11.01
CA PHE A 476 11.38 7.50 -10.90
C PHE A 476 12.34 8.68 -10.71
N ALA A 477 13.42 8.53 -9.94
CA ALA A 477 14.44 9.57 -9.78
C ALA A 477 15.06 9.99 -11.13
N ASN A 478 15.35 9.03 -12.02
CA ASN A 478 15.91 9.31 -13.34
C ASN A 478 14.96 10.14 -14.22
N PHE A 479 13.64 9.87 -14.17
CA PHE A 479 12.64 10.65 -14.91
C PHE A 479 12.43 12.06 -14.35
N VAL A 480 12.63 12.23 -13.05
CA VAL A 480 12.52 13.52 -12.37
C VAL A 480 13.72 14.42 -12.69
N GLU A 481 14.91 13.85 -12.79
CA GLU A 481 16.14 14.57 -13.11
C GLU A 481 16.24 14.96 -14.60
N ASP A 482 15.60 14.18 -15.48
CA ASP A 482 15.60 14.45 -16.91
C ASP A 482 14.69 15.64 -17.28
N SER A 483 15.32 16.77 -17.60
CA SER A 483 14.63 18.00 -18.05
C SER A 483 13.85 17.84 -19.37
N SER A 484 14.14 16.80 -20.16
CA SER A 484 13.46 16.53 -21.43
C SER A 484 12.15 15.75 -21.25
N PHE A 485 11.93 15.14 -20.08
CA PHE A 485 10.77 14.30 -19.84
C PHE A 485 9.49 15.14 -19.60
N PRO A 486 8.35 14.80 -20.24
CA PRO A 486 7.13 15.59 -20.10
C PRO A 486 6.57 15.61 -18.67
N ARG A 487 6.39 16.82 -18.10
CA ARG A 487 5.85 17.01 -16.74
C ARG A 487 4.49 16.34 -16.49
N GLY A 488 3.65 16.23 -17.52
CA GLY A 488 2.36 15.56 -17.41
C GLY A 488 2.46 14.09 -17.02
N TRP A 489 3.46 13.36 -17.55
CA TRP A 489 3.68 11.96 -17.20
C TRP A 489 4.25 11.78 -15.80
N ILE A 490 5.05 12.73 -15.31
CA ILE A 490 5.53 12.75 -13.93
C ILE A 490 4.34 12.83 -12.96
N ILE A 491 3.38 13.73 -13.22
CA ILE A 491 2.16 13.88 -12.41
C ILE A 491 1.34 12.58 -12.40
N VAL A 492 1.24 11.87 -13.53
CA VAL A 492 0.53 10.58 -13.60
C VAL A 492 1.22 9.51 -12.76
N LEU A 493 2.56 9.45 -12.77
CA LEU A 493 3.31 8.53 -11.93
C LEU A 493 3.18 8.90 -10.44
N GLU A 494 3.16 10.19 -10.11
CA GLU A 494 2.94 10.70 -8.75
C GLU A 494 1.56 10.32 -8.19
N LEU A 495 0.58 9.99 -9.05
CA LEU A 495 -0.73 9.48 -8.64
C LEU A 495 -0.63 8.20 -7.79
N TYR A 496 0.48 7.47 -7.93
CA TYR A 496 0.81 6.37 -7.04
C TYR A 496 1.38 6.94 -5.72
N PRO A 497 0.72 6.73 -4.56
CA PRO A 497 1.11 7.33 -3.28
C PRO A 497 2.55 7.05 -2.86
N GLY A 498 3.11 5.92 -3.32
CA GLY A 498 4.50 5.58 -3.07
C GLY A 498 5.50 6.49 -3.79
N PHE A 499 5.19 6.93 -5.00
CA PHE A 499 6.05 7.83 -5.78
C PHE A 499 5.89 9.29 -5.34
N SER A 500 4.70 9.73 -4.92
CA SER A 500 4.53 11.06 -4.32
C SER A 500 5.32 11.21 -3.00
N LEU A 501 5.35 10.17 -2.14
CA LEU A 501 6.24 10.14 -0.98
C LEU A 501 7.71 10.29 -1.38
N TYR A 502 8.15 9.47 -2.34
CA TYR A 502 9.53 9.47 -2.79
C TYR A 502 9.92 10.84 -3.35
N ARG A 503 9.06 11.47 -4.16
CA ARG A 503 9.28 12.81 -4.71
C ARG A 503 9.47 13.86 -3.62
N GLY A 504 8.60 13.87 -2.60
CA GLY A 504 8.70 14.83 -1.49
C GLY A 504 9.97 14.66 -0.66
N LEU A 505 10.36 13.41 -0.38
CA LEU A 505 11.62 13.11 0.31
C LEU A 505 12.84 13.46 -0.55
N TYR A 506 12.76 13.28 -1.86
CA TYR A 506 13.81 13.64 -2.80
C TYR A 506 14.06 15.16 -2.78
N GLU A 507 13.00 15.98 -2.81
CA GLU A 507 13.12 17.43 -2.71
C GLU A 507 13.73 17.86 -1.36
N PHE A 508 13.32 17.26 -0.25
CA PHE A 508 13.97 17.52 1.04
C PHE A 508 15.46 17.17 1.03
N SER A 509 15.82 16.03 0.42
CA SER A 509 17.22 15.59 0.31
C SER A 509 18.06 16.58 -0.51
N GLN A 510 17.57 17.02 -1.68
CA GLN A 510 18.31 17.93 -2.56
C GLN A 510 18.58 19.30 -1.92
N TYR A 511 17.57 19.88 -1.26
CA TYR A 511 17.74 21.13 -0.52
C TYR A 511 18.67 20.98 0.69
N THR A 512 18.65 19.83 1.36
CA THR A 512 19.58 19.55 2.47
C THR A 512 21.01 19.43 1.96
N PHE A 513 21.21 18.69 0.87
CA PHE A 513 22.52 18.47 0.27
C PHE A 513 23.13 19.79 -0.20
N THR A 514 22.35 20.60 -0.90
CA THR A 514 22.79 21.93 -1.39
C THR A 514 23.01 22.90 -0.23
N GLY A 515 22.11 22.93 0.76
CA GLY A 515 22.26 23.75 1.96
C GLY A 515 23.53 23.41 2.74
N ASN A 516 23.80 22.12 2.96
CA ASN A 516 25.01 21.65 3.63
C ASN A 516 26.29 21.94 2.83
N ALA A 517 26.25 21.80 1.50
CA ALA A 517 27.38 22.11 0.63
C ALA A 517 27.71 23.61 0.59
N MET A 518 26.69 24.47 0.60
CA MET A 518 26.83 25.93 0.57
C MET A 518 26.97 26.56 1.98
N GLY A 519 26.83 25.79 3.06
CA GLY A 519 26.80 26.32 4.43
C GLY A 519 25.56 27.18 4.73
N THR A 520 24.46 26.94 4.01
CA THR A 520 23.20 27.68 4.14
C THR A 520 22.09 26.79 4.73
N HIS A 521 20.87 27.31 4.81
CA HIS A 521 19.71 26.60 5.35
C HIS A 521 19.09 25.64 4.33
N GLY A 522 18.37 24.62 4.82
CA GLY A 522 17.55 23.74 3.98
C GLY A 522 16.24 24.40 3.52
N MET A 523 15.24 23.57 3.19
CA MET A 523 13.97 24.04 2.64
C MET A 523 13.17 24.88 3.66
N ARG A 524 12.69 26.06 3.23
CA ARG A 524 11.80 26.95 3.99
C ARG A 524 10.50 27.23 3.24
N TRP A 525 9.50 27.79 3.93
CA TRP A 525 8.18 28.10 3.35
C TRP A 525 8.24 28.97 2.08
N GLY A 526 9.16 29.93 2.01
CA GLY A 526 9.35 30.77 0.83
C GLY A 526 9.80 29.98 -0.41
N ASN A 527 10.57 28.89 -0.23
CA ASN A 527 11.08 28.08 -1.33
C ASN A 527 10.00 27.22 -2.01
N LEU A 528 8.82 27.05 -1.41
CA LEU A 528 7.69 26.35 -2.05
C LEU A 528 7.10 27.13 -3.23
N SER A 529 7.43 28.42 -3.35
CA SER A 529 6.99 29.27 -4.47
C SER A 529 7.94 29.20 -5.68
N ASP A 530 9.09 28.52 -5.55
CA ASP A 530 10.06 28.39 -6.64
C ASP A 530 9.54 27.47 -7.75
N SER A 531 9.62 27.94 -8.99
CA SER A 531 9.23 27.20 -10.19
C SER A 531 10.05 25.92 -10.44
N LYS A 532 11.25 25.82 -9.85
CA LYS A 532 12.11 24.63 -9.92
C LYS A 532 11.80 23.60 -8.83
N ASN A 533 11.05 23.98 -7.79
CA ASN A 533 10.73 23.12 -6.67
C ASN A 533 9.43 22.35 -6.92
N GLY A 534 9.49 21.00 -6.89
CA GLY A 534 8.32 20.15 -7.02
C GLY A 534 7.44 20.05 -5.76
N MET A 535 7.94 20.49 -4.59
CA MET A 535 7.31 20.20 -3.29
C MET A 535 5.87 20.71 -3.16
N ARG A 536 5.57 21.90 -3.69
CA ARG A 536 4.20 22.45 -3.67
C ARG A 536 3.22 21.58 -4.46
N GLN A 537 3.64 21.08 -5.62
CA GLN A 537 2.81 20.25 -6.49
C GLN A 537 2.53 18.91 -5.80
N VAL A 538 3.57 18.28 -5.24
CA VAL A 538 3.47 17.02 -4.50
C VAL A 538 2.51 17.14 -3.31
N LEU A 539 2.60 18.21 -2.52
CA LEU A 539 1.68 18.45 -1.38
C LEU A 539 0.21 18.57 -1.83
N ILE A 540 -0.05 19.27 -2.94
CA ILE A 540 -1.40 19.40 -3.49
C ILE A 540 -1.91 18.05 -3.98
N ILE A 541 -1.09 17.30 -4.74
CA ILE A 541 -1.42 15.98 -5.28
C ILE A 541 -1.76 15.01 -4.14
N MET A 542 -0.90 14.89 -3.12
CA MET A 542 -1.16 14.01 -1.98
C MET A 542 -2.42 14.40 -1.19
N PHE A 543 -2.71 15.69 -1.05
CA PHE A 543 -3.92 16.15 -0.36
C PHE A 543 -5.19 15.81 -1.16
N VAL A 544 -5.17 16.00 -2.47
CA VAL A 544 -6.29 15.64 -3.35
C VAL A 544 -6.49 14.13 -3.37
N GLU A 545 -5.42 13.35 -3.54
CA GLU A 545 -5.45 11.89 -3.48
C GLU A 545 -6.01 11.38 -2.17
N TRP A 546 -5.61 11.97 -1.05
CA TRP A 546 -6.12 11.58 0.27
C TRP A 546 -7.65 11.68 0.30
N LEU A 547 -8.23 12.82 -0.08
CA LEU A 547 -9.67 13.02 -0.07
C LEU A 547 -10.40 12.07 -1.03
N VAL A 548 -9.86 11.90 -2.25
CA VAL A 548 -10.45 11.02 -3.26
C VAL A 548 -10.40 9.56 -2.82
N LEU A 549 -9.24 9.06 -2.39
CA LEU A 549 -9.06 7.67 -1.98
C LEU A 549 -9.84 7.36 -0.71
N LEU A 550 -9.99 8.31 0.22
CA LEU A 550 -10.82 8.09 1.41
C LEU A 550 -12.30 7.88 1.03
N PHE A 551 -12.83 8.70 0.11
CA PHE A 551 -14.19 8.56 -0.37
C PHE A 551 -14.38 7.26 -1.16
N VAL A 552 -13.44 6.93 -2.05
CA VAL A 552 -13.45 5.69 -2.83
C VAL A 552 -13.35 4.48 -1.90
N ALA A 553 -12.48 4.50 -0.89
CA ALA A 553 -12.35 3.43 0.09
C ALA A 553 -13.65 3.21 0.86
N TYR A 554 -14.29 4.28 1.34
CA TYR A 554 -15.58 4.20 2.01
C TYR A 554 -16.66 3.62 1.10
N TYR A 555 -16.70 4.06 -0.15
CA TYR A 555 -17.66 3.61 -1.14
C TYR A 555 -17.46 2.12 -1.51
N VAL A 556 -16.23 1.71 -1.83
CA VAL A 556 -15.87 0.32 -2.17
C VAL A 556 -16.17 -0.60 -1.00
N ASP A 557 -15.84 -0.20 0.23
CA ASP A 557 -16.13 -0.97 1.43
C ASP A 557 -17.63 -1.12 1.68
N GLN A 558 -18.44 -0.08 1.47
CA GLN A 558 -19.91 -0.18 1.57
C GLN A 558 -20.50 -1.16 0.54
N VAL A 559 -19.96 -1.16 -0.68
CA VAL A 559 -20.39 -2.04 -1.78
C VAL A 559 -19.96 -3.48 -1.52
N LEU A 560 -18.75 -3.73 -1.03
CA LEU A 560 -18.27 -5.08 -0.72
C LEU A 560 -18.79 -5.64 0.62
N SER A 561 -18.94 -4.79 1.64
CA SER A 561 -19.43 -5.17 2.98
C SER A 561 -20.92 -5.46 2.98
N SER A 562 -21.70 -4.77 2.15
CA SER A 562 -23.03 -5.26 1.81
C SER A 562 -22.80 -6.47 0.92
N GLY A 563 -22.91 -7.70 1.45
CA GLY A 563 -22.93 -8.96 0.67
C GLY A 563 -24.16 -9.08 -0.26
N SER A 564 -24.53 -7.96 -0.88
CA SER A 564 -25.72 -7.66 -1.62
C SER A 564 -25.33 -6.59 -2.61
N GLY A 565 -25.48 -6.88 -3.90
CA GLY A 565 -25.40 -5.89 -4.97
C GLY A 565 -26.41 -4.76 -4.75
N LYS A 566 -26.04 -3.76 -3.94
CA LYS A 566 -26.54 -2.41 -4.13
C LYS A 566 -25.92 -1.94 -5.43
N SER A 567 -26.74 -1.47 -6.36
CA SER A 567 -26.23 -0.88 -7.60
C SER A 567 -25.13 0.14 -7.27
N PRO A 568 -24.07 0.25 -8.08
CA PRO A 568 -22.99 1.22 -7.86
C PRO A 568 -23.45 2.68 -7.68
N LEU A 569 -24.70 2.99 -8.01
CA LEU A 569 -25.27 4.34 -8.00
C LEU A 569 -26.27 4.59 -6.86
N PHE A 570 -26.23 3.85 -5.75
CA PHE A 570 -27.17 4.04 -4.62
C PHE A 570 -27.22 5.48 -4.07
N PHE A 571 -26.11 6.23 -4.15
CA PHE A 571 -26.05 7.62 -3.70
C PHE A 571 -26.91 8.58 -4.54
N LEU A 572 -27.09 8.31 -5.84
CA LEU A 572 -27.96 9.11 -6.72
C LEU A 572 -29.45 8.90 -6.44
N GLN A 573 -29.84 7.77 -5.84
CA GLN A 573 -31.22 7.53 -5.42
C GLN A 573 -31.60 8.30 -4.14
N ASN A 574 -30.63 8.71 -3.31
CA ASN A 574 -30.87 9.38 -2.04
C ASN A 574 -31.13 10.90 -2.15
N PHE A 575 -31.07 11.50 -3.35
CA PHE A 575 -31.46 12.89 -3.56
C PHE A 575 -32.99 13.10 -3.69
N GLY A 576 -33.78 12.02 -3.75
CA GLY A 576 -35.23 12.08 -3.67
C GLY A 576 -35.74 11.90 -2.24
N LYS A 577 -35.68 12.95 -1.41
CA LYS A 577 -36.40 12.96 -0.11
C LYS A 577 -37.89 12.75 -0.36
N LYS A 578 -38.41 11.54 -0.13
CA LYS A 578 -39.84 11.31 0.10
C LYS A 578 -40.06 11.14 1.61
N ARG A 579 -40.90 12.02 2.15
CA ARG A 579 -41.43 11.94 3.53
C ARG A 579 -42.06 10.57 3.79
N PRO A 580 -42.09 10.08 5.04
CA PRO A 580 -42.75 8.82 5.36
C PRO A 580 -44.26 9.00 5.13
N SER A 581 -44.80 8.29 4.15
CA SER A 581 -46.24 8.19 3.98
C SER A 581 -46.79 7.20 5.00
N SER A 582 -47.77 7.65 5.79
CA SER A 582 -48.57 6.82 6.68
C SER A 582 -49.12 5.59 5.96
N PHE A 583 -49.21 4.49 6.69
CA PHE A 583 -50.05 3.31 6.44
C PHE A 583 -50.86 3.37 5.14
N ARG A 584 -50.28 2.88 4.06
CA ARG A 584 -51.02 2.49 2.86
C ARG A 584 -50.98 0.97 2.77
N LYS A 585 -52.18 0.39 2.86
CA LYS A 585 -52.45 -1.03 2.59
C LYS A 585 -51.79 -1.44 1.27
N PRO A 586 -51.09 -2.59 1.20
CA PRO A 586 -50.69 -3.14 -0.07
C PRO A 586 -51.93 -3.64 -0.79
N SER A 587 -52.18 -3.13 -2.00
CA SER A 587 -53.14 -3.72 -2.94
C SER A 587 -52.61 -5.09 -3.37
N LEU A 588 -53.43 -6.12 -3.16
CA LEU A 588 -53.24 -7.47 -3.68
C LEU A 588 -53.15 -7.42 -5.21
N GLN A 589 -51.92 -7.39 -5.75
CA GLN A 589 -51.68 -7.68 -7.16
C GLN A 589 -51.13 -9.09 -7.24
N ARG A 590 -52.07 -10.04 -7.36
CA ARG A 590 -51.83 -11.47 -7.56
C ARG A 590 -51.16 -11.66 -8.94
N GLN A 591 -49.84 -11.55 -8.99
CA GLN A 591 -49.06 -12.06 -10.13
C GLN A 591 -49.00 -13.58 -9.98
N GLY A 592 -49.49 -14.28 -11.01
CA GLY A 592 -49.68 -15.72 -11.03
C GLY A 592 -48.41 -16.49 -10.65
N SER A 593 -48.38 -16.98 -9.42
CA SER A 593 -47.49 -18.05 -9.02
C SER A 593 -47.97 -19.32 -9.71
N LYS A 594 -47.09 -19.95 -10.49
CA LYS A 594 -47.25 -21.36 -10.86
C LYS A 594 -47.49 -22.12 -9.55
N VAL A 595 -48.69 -22.66 -9.39
CA VAL A 595 -49.06 -23.52 -8.27
C VAL A 595 -48.24 -24.80 -8.42
N PHE A 596 -47.09 -24.86 -7.77
CA PHE A 596 -46.54 -26.15 -7.35
C PHE A 596 -47.46 -26.62 -6.22
N VAL A 597 -48.26 -27.65 -6.51
CA VAL A 597 -48.97 -28.41 -5.49
C VAL A 597 -47.91 -29.27 -4.81
N ASP A 598 -47.15 -28.67 -3.88
CA ASP A 598 -46.44 -29.48 -2.90
C ASP A 598 -47.49 -30.03 -1.93
N MET A 599 -47.44 -31.33 -1.67
CA MET A 599 -48.29 -32.02 -0.70
C MET A 599 -47.83 -31.65 0.72
N ASP A 600 -47.90 -30.36 1.05
CA ASP A 600 -47.50 -29.83 2.34
C ASP A 600 -48.39 -30.43 3.43
N LYS A 601 -47.77 -30.84 4.54
CA LYS A 601 -48.46 -31.43 5.68
C LYS A 601 -49.37 -30.39 6.33
N PRO A 602 -50.53 -30.79 6.91
CA PRO A 602 -51.57 -29.86 7.37
C PRO A 602 -51.10 -28.88 8.45
N ASP A 603 -50.07 -29.22 9.21
CA ASP A 603 -49.45 -28.38 10.23
C ASP A 603 -48.67 -27.18 9.65
N VAL A 604 -48.01 -27.37 8.52
CA VAL A 604 -47.28 -26.29 7.83
C VAL A 604 -48.28 -25.33 7.16
N ILE A 605 -49.38 -25.87 6.60
CA ILE A 605 -50.47 -25.08 6.03
C ILE A 605 -51.15 -24.25 7.12
N GLN A 606 -51.45 -24.83 8.28
CA GLN A 606 -52.06 -24.11 9.40
C GLN A 606 -51.18 -22.97 9.92
N GLU A 607 -49.85 -23.18 10.00
CA GLU A 607 -48.93 -22.10 10.39
C GLU A 607 -48.86 -21.00 9.33
N ARG A 608 -48.93 -21.36 8.05
CA ARG A 608 -48.98 -20.40 6.95
C ARG A 608 -50.25 -19.55 6.99
N GLU A 609 -51.42 -20.17 7.18
CA GLU A 609 -52.68 -19.46 7.36
C GLU A 609 -52.64 -18.51 8.57
N LYS A 610 -52.03 -18.96 9.69
CA LYS A 610 -51.80 -18.12 10.86
C LYS A 610 -50.93 -16.89 10.55
N VAL A 611 -49.85 -17.07 9.80
CA VAL A 611 -49.00 -15.94 9.34
C VAL A 611 -49.80 -14.99 8.44
N GLU A 612 -50.56 -15.51 7.49
CA GLU A 612 -51.40 -14.70 6.59
C GLU A 612 -52.43 -13.86 7.38
N HIS A 613 -53.05 -14.43 8.41
CA HIS A 613 -53.93 -13.70 9.32
C HIS A 613 -53.20 -12.61 10.12
N LEU A 614 -52.01 -12.90 10.64
CA LEU A 614 -51.21 -11.94 11.41
C LEU A 614 -50.67 -10.76 10.57
N LEU A 615 -50.51 -10.95 9.25
CA LEU A 615 -50.14 -9.88 8.33
C LEU A 615 -51.31 -8.93 8.04
N LEU A 616 -52.56 -9.41 8.11
CA LEU A 616 -53.77 -8.61 7.91
C LEU A 616 -54.11 -7.73 9.13
N GLU A 617 -53.80 -8.21 10.33
CA GLU A 617 -53.94 -7.49 11.61
C GLU A 617 -52.58 -7.35 12.31
N PRO A 618 -51.81 -6.26 12.06
CA PRO A 618 -50.49 -6.08 12.65
C PRO A 618 -50.61 -5.78 14.14
N THR A 619 -50.75 -6.82 14.96
CA THR A 619 -50.66 -6.75 16.42
C THR A 619 -49.22 -7.02 16.84
N THR A 620 -48.69 -6.25 17.80
CA THR A 620 -47.32 -6.39 18.35
C THR A 620 -47.16 -7.65 19.24
N THR A 621 -48.02 -8.65 19.06
CA THR A 621 -48.08 -9.84 19.92
C THR A 621 -46.98 -10.85 19.60
N HIS A 622 -46.45 -10.84 18.37
CA HIS A 622 -45.43 -11.79 17.92
C HIS A 622 -44.07 -11.10 17.74
N ALA A 623 -43.02 -11.74 18.24
CA ALA A 623 -41.67 -11.21 18.20
C ALA A 623 -41.01 -11.41 16.83
N ILE A 624 -41.35 -12.49 16.13
CA ILE A 624 -40.83 -12.83 14.79
C ILE A 624 -41.99 -13.32 13.91
N ILE A 625 -42.10 -12.79 12.70
CA ILE A 625 -43.04 -13.24 11.67
C ILE A 625 -42.27 -13.38 10.37
N CYS A 626 -42.18 -14.59 9.83
CA CYS A 626 -41.60 -14.87 8.53
C CYS A 626 -42.73 -15.11 7.52
N ASP A 627 -42.71 -14.41 6.39
CA ASP A 627 -43.67 -14.51 5.30
C ASP A 627 -42.98 -15.02 4.04
N ASN A 628 -43.22 -16.30 3.71
CA ASN A 628 -42.76 -16.97 2.50
C ASN A 628 -41.27 -16.70 2.17
N LEU A 629 -40.40 -16.80 3.17
CA LEU A 629 -38.99 -16.44 3.06
C LEU A 629 -38.25 -17.44 2.16
N GLN A 630 -37.62 -16.97 1.08
CA GLN A 630 -36.95 -17.79 0.08
C GLN A 630 -35.49 -17.39 -0.14
N LYS A 631 -34.62 -18.39 -0.36
CA LYS A 631 -33.22 -18.17 -0.74
C LYS A 631 -32.78 -19.06 -1.88
N VAL A 632 -32.37 -18.43 -2.97
CA VAL A 632 -31.68 -19.06 -4.10
C VAL A 632 -30.24 -18.57 -4.13
N TYR A 633 -29.29 -19.50 -4.14
CA TYR A 633 -27.89 -19.18 -4.42
C TYR A 633 -27.60 -19.45 -5.91
N PRO A 634 -27.01 -18.49 -6.63
CA PRO A 634 -26.68 -18.67 -8.03
C PRO A 634 -25.65 -19.79 -8.18
N GLY A 635 -25.78 -20.56 -9.26
CA GLY A 635 -24.81 -21.59 -9.63
C GLY A 635 -23.43 -20.98 -9.87
N ARG A 636 -22.38 -21.62 -9.33
CA ARG A 636 -20.97 -21.32 -9.63
C ARG A 636 -20.34 -22.55 -10.26
N ASP A 637 -19.43 -22.32 -11.20
CA ASP A 637 -18.62 -23.37 -11.83
C ASP A 637 -19.44 -24.46 -12.55
N GLY A 638 -20.48 -24.05 -13.28
CA GLY A 638 -21.34 -24.97 -14.07
C GLY A 638 -22.41 -25.71 -13.27
N ASN A 639 -22.51 -25.52 -11.95
CA ASN A 639 -23.57 -26.10 -11.12
C ASN A 639 -24.91 -25.37 -11.32
N PRO A 640 -26.06 -26.07 -11.21
CA PRO A 640 -27.37 -25.44 -11.21
C PRO A 640 -27.58 -24.56 -9.99
N GLU A 641 -28.54 -23.63 -10.07
CA GLU A 641 -28.95 -22.79 -8.94
C GLU A 641 -29.42 -23.65 -7.76
N LYS A 642 -28.90 -23.38 -6.56
CA LYS A 642 -29.27 -24.12 -5.36
C LYS A 642 -30.31 -23.36 -4.57
N LEU A 643 -31.53 -23.89 -4.54
CA LEU A 643 -32.62 -23.36 -3.74
C LEU A 643 -32.46 -23.84 -2.29
N ALA A 644 -31.85 -23.01 -1.45
CA ALA A 644 -31.49 -23.34 -0.08
C ALA A 644 -32.67 -23.21 0.90
N VAL A 645 -33.64 -22.33 0.60
CA VAL A 645 -34.85 -22.16 1.41
C VAL A 645 -36.05 -21.94 0.48
N ARG A 646 -37.08 -22.80 0.61
CA ARG A 646 -38.26 -22.94 -0.26
C ARG A 646 -39.53 -22.29 0.34
N GLY A 647 -39.45 -21.06 0.86
CA GLY A 647 -40.66 -20.30 1.20
C GLY A 647 -41.20 -20.61 2.59
N ILE A 648 -40.39 -20.31 3.61
CA ILE A 648 -40.76 -20.55 5.01
C ILE A 648 -41.72 -19.48 5.51
N SER A 649 -42.84 -19.92 6.09
CA SER A 649 -43.74 -19.08 6.89
C SER A 649 -43.75 -19.56 8.34
N LEU A 650 -43.47 -18.65 9.29
CA LEU A 650 -43.32 -18.99 10.71
C LEU A 650 -43.71 -17.80 11.58
N ALA A 651 -44.49 -18.01 12.65
CA ALA A 651 -44.80 -16.98 13.64
C ALA A 651 -44.33 -17.41 15.04
N LEU A 652 -43.51 -16.57 15.69
CA LEU A 652 -42.96 -16.83 17.02
C LEU A 652 -43.37 -15.73 18.02
N PRO A 653 -44.16 -16.06 19.05
CA PRO A 653 -44.45 -15.15 20.16
C PRO A 653 -43.24 -14.97 21.11
N PRO A 654 -43.23 -13.90 21.93
CA PRO A 654 -42.26 -13.77 23.02
C PRO A 654 -42.44 -14.89 24.05
N GLY A 655 -41.35 -15.38 24.63
CA GLY A 655 -41.39 -16.47 25.62
C GLY A 655 -41.30 -17.89 25.04
N GLU A 656 -41.28 -18.03 23.70
CA GLU A 656 -41.24 -19.31 23.01
C GLU A 656 -39.83 -19.60 22.45
N CYS A 657 -39.38 -20.85 22.61
CA CYS A 657 -38.17 -21.36 21.95
C CYS A 657 -38.54 -22.29 20.79
N PHE A 658 -38.19 -21.89 19.58
CA PHE A 658 -38.39 -22.66 18.36
C PHE A 658 -37.10 -23.35 17.92
N GLY A 659 -37.13 -24.68 17.86
CA GLY A 659 -36.00 -25.49 17.40
C GLY A 659 -36.15 -25.94 15.95
N MET A 660 -35.17 -25.62 15.11
CA MET A 660 -35.06 -26.13 13.74
C MET A 660 -34.16 -27.36 13.72
N LEU A 661 -34.78 -28.53 13.52
CA LEU A 661 -34.11 -29.83 13.43
C LEU A 661 -33.98 -30.21 11.95
N GLY A 662 -32.82 -30.68 11.50
CA GLY A 662 -32.62 -31.04 10.09
C GLY A 662 -31.25 -31.65 9.85
N PRO A 663 -31.03 -32.41 8.77
CA PRO A 663 -29.70 -32.89 8.44
C PRO A 663 -28.79 -31.73 8.00
N ASN A 664 -27.49 -32.00 7.93
CA ASN A 664 -26.54 -31.04 7.37
C ASN A 664 -26.86 -30.79 5.89
N GLY A 665 -26.86 -29.52 5.47
CA GLY A 665 -27.22 -29.14 4.12
C GLY A 665 -28.72 -28.85 3.88
N ALA A 666 -29.59 -29.06 4.87
CA ALA A 666 -31.03 -28.79 4.74
C ALA A 666 -31.38 -27.30 4.53
N GLY A 667 -30.47 -26.37 4.86
CA GLY A 667 -30.67 -24.91 4.69
C GLY A 667 -30.87 -24.11 5.99
N LYS A 668 -30.78 -24.76 7.17
CA LYS A 668 -30.90 -24.15 8.51
C LYS A 668 -30.04 -22.89 8.70
N THR A 669 -28.73 -23.00 8.45
CA THR A 669 -27.79 -21.88 8.55
C THR A 669 -28.09 -20.79 7.52
N SER A 670 -28.64 -21.13 6.35
CA SER A 670 -29.07 -20.14 5.36
C SER A 670 -30.30 -19.36 5.83
N PHE A 671 -31.24 -20.00 6.53
CA PHE A 671 -32.35 -19.33 7.18
C PHE A 671 -31.87 -18.36 8.25
N ILE A 672 -31.05 -18.82 9.21
CA ILE A 672 -30.49 -17.94 10.25
C ILE A 672 -29.72 -16.77 9.60
N SER A 673 -28.90 -17.03 8.58
CA SER A 673 -28.14 -16.01 7.86
C SER A 673 -29.02 -14.92 7.24
N MET A 674 -30.23 -15.26 6.78
CA MET A 674 -31.21 -14.28 6.31
C MET A 674 -31.81 -13.48 7.45
N MET A 675 -32.20 -14.15 8.54
CA MET A 675 -32.80 -13.50 9.70
C MET A 675 -31.85 -12.54 10.43
N ILE A 676 -30.55 -12.83 10.43
CA ILE A 676 -29.51 -11.95 11.00
C ILE A 676 -28.91 -10.99 9.96
N GLY A 677 -29.44 -10.93 8.73
CA GLY A 677 -29.08 -9.95 7.70
C GLY A 677 -27.71 -10.15 7.03
N LEU A 678 -27.08 -11.33 7.17
CA LEU A 678 -25.86 -11.68 6.42
C LEU A 678 -26.15 -11.85 4.93
N THR A 679 -27.27 -12.49 4.62
CA THR A 679 -27.71 -12.74 3.25
C THR A 679 -29.10 -12.15 3.06
N LYS A 680 -29.31 -11.40 1.97
CA LYS A 680 -30.67 -10.93 1.67
C LYS A 680 -31.54 -12.09 1.19
N PRO A 681 -32.83 -12.12 1.59
CA PRO A 681 -33.79 -13.06 1.02
C PRO A 681 -33.98 -12.78 -0.47
N THR A 682 -34.13 -13.83 -1.27
CA THR A 682 -34.42 -13.74 -2.71
C THR A 682 -35.88 -13.34 -2.92
N SER A 683 -36.80 -13.94 -2.16
CA SER A 683 -38.22 -13.60 -2.12
C SER A 683 -38.75 -13.72 -0.68
N GLY A 684 -39.93 -13.16 -0.42
CA GLY A 684 -40.53 -13.11 0.93
C GLY A 684 -39.86 -12.13 1.89
N THR A 685 -40.50 -11.87 3.03
CA THR A 685 -40.00 -10.93 4.03
C THR A 685 -40.10 -11.50 5.43
N ALA A 686 -39.44 -10.85 6.39
CA ALA A 686 -39.61 -11.18 7.79
C ALA A 686 -39.71 -9.90 8.63
N TYR A 687 -40.53 -9.95 9.66
CA TYR A 687 -40.75 -8.88 10.62
C TYR A 687 -40.22 -9.32 11.98
N VAL A 688 -39.33 -8.52 12.57
CA VAL A 688 -38.80 -8.72 13.92
C VAL A 688 -39.26 -7.54 14.77
N GLN A 689 -40.06 -7.77 15.80
CA GLN A 689 -40.69 -6.71 16.61
C GLN A 689 -41.45 -5.68 15.74
N GLY A 690 -42.10 -6.15 14.67
CA GLY A 690 -42.80 -5.30 13.68
C GLY A 690 -41.91 -4.57 12.68
N LEU A 691 -40.58 -4.73 12.75
CA LEU A 691 -39.62 -4.13 11.81
C LEU A 691 -39.25 -5.11 10.71
N ASP A 692 -39.30 -4.67 9.45
CA ASP A 692 -38.94 -5.48 8.29
C ASP A 692 -37.40 -5.62 8.15
N ILE A 693 -36.92 -6.86 8.03
CA ILE A 693 -35.48 -7.21 7.87
C ILE A 693 -34.83 -6.59 6.62
N ARG A 694 -35.60 -6.28 5.57
CA ARG A 694 -35.08 -5.71 4.32
C ARG A 694 -34.81 -4.21 4.44
N THR A 695 -35.56 -3.51 5.28
CA THR A 695 -35.57 -2.04 5.36
C THR A 695 -35.00 -1.50 6.67
N HIS A 696 -35.22 -2.17 7.81
CA HIS A 696 -34.93 -1.64 9.15
C HIS A 696 -33.91 -2.49 9.93
N MET A 697 -32.98 -3.16 9.23
CA MET A 697 -32.03 -4.11 9.85
C MET A 697 -31.16 -3.50 10.96
N ASP A 698 -30.70 -2.25 10.80
CA ASP A 698 -29.86 -1.58 11.81
C ASP A 698 -30.59 -1.40 13.15
N TRP A 699 -31.91 -1.19 13.12
CA TRP A 699 -32.74 -1.12 14.32
C TRP A 699 -32.95 -2.51 14.92
N ILE A 700 -33.16 -3.53 14.09
CA ILE A 700 -33.32 -4.93 14.52
C ILE A 700 -32.07 -5.42 15.27
N TYR A 701 -30.87 -5.03 14.83
CA TYR A 701 -29.61 -5.40 15.50
C TYR A 701 -29.50 -4.89 16.95
N THR A 702 -30.23 -3.83 17.31
CA THR A 702 -30.20 -3.32 18.69
C THR A 702 -30.93 -4.24 19.66
N SER A 703 -32.02 -4.87 19.21
CA SER A 703 -32.86 -5.79 20.00
C SER A 703 -32.58 -7.28 19.80
N MET A 704 -31.61 -7.63 18.92
CA MET A 704 -31.26 -9.00 18.57
C MET A 704 -29.99 -9.48 19.28
N GLY A 705 -29.96 -10.74 19.72
CA GLY A 705 -28.76 -11.48 20.15
C GLY A 705 -28.42 -12.59 19.16
N VAL A 706 -27.14 -12.81 18.86
CA VAL A 706 -26.71 -13.83 17.89
C VAL A 706 -25.57 -14.67 18.46
N CYS A 707 -25.74 -15.99 18.45
CA CYS A 707 -24.68 -16.96 18.70
C CYS A 707 -24.40 -17.72 17.37
N PRO A 708 -23.35 -17.34 16.62
CA PRO A 708 -23.01 -18.00 15.34
C PRO A 708 -22.46 -19.41 15.53
N GLN A 709 -22.39 -20.21 14.46
CA GLN A 709 -21.85 -21.57 14.50
C GLN A 709 -20.37 -21.62 14.92
N HIS A 710 -19.55 -20.71 14.39
CA HIS A 710 -18.14 -20.55 14.79
C HIS A 710 -17.98 -19.42 15.81
N ASP A 711 -17.17 -19.64 16.84
CA ASP A 711 -16.92 -18.66 17.89
C ASP A 711 -16.09 -17.46 17.39
N LEU A 712 -16.76 -16.34 17.09
CA LEU A 712 -16.14 -15.10 16.60
C LEU A 712 -15.61 -14.24 17.76
N LEU A 713 -14.47 -14.63 18.33
CA LEU A 713 -13.88 -14.02 19.52
C LEU A 713 -12.50 -13.40 19.21
N TRP A 714 -12.16 -12.31 19.91
CA TRP A 714 -10.80 -11.77 19.89
C TRP A 714 -9.91 -12.59 20.81
N GLU A 715 -8.93 -13.30 20.26
CA GLU A 715 -8.05 -14.17 21.05
C GLU A 715 -7.25 -13.43 22.14
N THR A 716 -6.97 -12.14 21.93
CA THR A 716 -6.19 -11.29 22.83
C THR A 716 -6.98 -10.73 24.02
N LEU A 717 -8.31 -10.63 23.89
CA LEU A 717 -9.20 -10.07 24.93
C LEU A 717 -9.64 -11.16 25.91
N THR A 718 -9.99 -10.77 27.14
CA THR A 718 -10.54 -11.70 28.16
C THR A 718 -12.04 -11.90 28.02
N GLY A 719 -12.60 -12.94 28.62
CA GLY A 719 -14.05 -13.14 28.66
C GLY A 719 -14.80 -11.94 29.25
N ARG A 720 -14.26 -11.35 30.33
CA ARG A 720 -14.82 -10.13 30.93
C ARG A 720 -14.77 -8.92 29.98
N GLU A 721 -13.65 -8.73 29.28
CA GLU A 721 -13.49 -7.63 28.31
C GLU A 721 -14.45 -7.75 27.11
N HIS A 722 -14.73 -8.97 26.65
CA HIS A 722 -15.74 -9.20 25.59
C HIS A 722 -17.14 -8.78 26.05
N LEU A 723 -17.58 -9.24 27.22
CA LEU A 723 -18.92 -8.91 27.74
C LEU A 723 -19.05 -7.42 28.08
N LEU A 724 -17.99 -6.79 28.60
CA LEU A 724 -17.93 -5.35 28.81
C LEU A 724 -18.03 -4.55 27.50
N PHE A 725 -17.50 -5.08 26.39
CA PHE A 725 -17.61 -4.44 25.08
C PHE A 725 -19.02 -4.58 24.51
N TYR A 726 -19.54 -5.80 24.41
CA TYR A 726 -20.89 -6.04 23.85
C TYR A 726 -22.01 -5.46 24.73
N GLY A 727 -21.86 -5.46 26.05
CA GLY A 727 -22.81 -4.81 26.96
C GLY A 727 -22.90 -3.30 26.73
N ARG A 728 -21.78 -2.62 26.43
CA ARG A 728 -21.79 -1.18 26.07
C ARG A 728 -22.47 -0.92 24.73
N LEU A 729 -22.29 -1.80 23.74
CA LEU A 729 -23.00 -1.72 22.46
C LEU A 729 -24.51 -1.82 22.64
N LYS A 730 -24.96 -2.61 23.61
CA LYS A 730 -26.35 -2.73 24.06
C LYS A 730 -26.79 -1.63 25.06
N ASN A 731 -26.06 -0.52 25.11
CA ASN A 731 -26.37 0.68 25.90
C ASN A 731 -26.33 0.49 27.45
N LEU A 732 -25.71 -0.58 27.96
CA LEU A 732 -25.48 -0.73 29.40
C LEU A 732 -24.30 0.13 29.87
N LYS A 733 -24.46 0.83 30.99
CA LYS A 733 -23.46 1.79 31.54
C LYS A 733 -23.26 1.61 33.04
N GLY A 734 -22.11 2.07 33.55
CA GLY A 734 -21.83 2.16 34.98
C GLY A 734 -21.89 0.82 35.73
N SER A 735 -22.51 0.84 36.91
CA SER A 735 -22.68 -0.34 37.78
C SER A 735 -23.55 -1.42 37.16
N ALA A 736 -24.61 -1.04 36.43
CA ALA A 736 -25.51 -1.98 35.76
C ALA A 736 -24.78 -2.85 34.72
N LEU A 737 -23.82 -2.26 33.98
CA LEU A 737 -22.97 -3.01 33.06
C LEU A 737 -22.11 -4.04 33.80
N ILE A 738 -21.47 -3.64 34.90
CA ILE A 738 -20.58 -4.54 35.66
C ILE A 738 -21.39 -5.70 36.25
N GLN A 739 -22.55 -5.39 36.84
CA GLN A 739 -23.45 -6.40 37.39
C GLN A 739 -23.91 -7.40 36.31
N ALA A 740 -24.39 -6.89 35.16
CA ALA A 740 -24.83 -7.74 34.05
C ALA A 740 -23.70 -8.63 33.50
N VAL A 741 -22.47 -8.13 33.45
CA VAL A 741 -21.29 -8.90 33.03
C VAL A 741 -20.98 -10.03 34.03
N GLU A 742 -21.02 -9.74 35.33
CA GLU A 742 -20.76 -10.75 36.37
C GLU A 742 -21.84 -11.81 36.44
N GLU A 743 -23.12 -11.41 36.36
CA GLU A 743 -24.25 -12.33 36.29
C GLU A 743 -24.17 -13.22 35.05
N SER A 744 -23.82 -12.64 33.90
CA SER A 744 -23.61 -13.40 32.66
C SER A 744 -22.47 -14.42 32.80
N LEU A 745 -21.32 -14.02 33.35
CA LEU A 745 -20.19 -14.93 33.59
C LEU A 745 -20.53 -16.05 34.59
N ARG A 746 -21.30 -15.75 35.63
CA ARG A 746 -21.77 -16.75 36.61
C ARG A 746 -22.73 -17.73 35.96
N SER A 747 -23.66 -17.23 35.14
CA SER A 747 -24.65 -18.08 34.46
C SER A 747 -23.98 -19.16 33.60
N VAL A 748 -22.89 -18.82 32.90
CA VAL A 748 -22.18 -19.77 32.03
C VAL A 748 -21.01 -20.50 32.72
N ASN A 749 -20.90 -20.43 34.05
CA ASN A 749 -19.81 -21.04 34.82
C ASN A 749 -18.39 -20.63 34.38
N LEU A 750 -18.21 -19.36 33.99
CA LEU A 750 -16.90 -18.77 33.62
C LEU A 750 -16.39 -17.74 34.63
N PHE A 751 -17.15 -17.43 35.68
CA PHE A 751 -16.77 -16.46 36.72
C PHE A 751 -15.67 -16.98 37.67
N ASN A 752 -15.71 -18.27 38.00
CA ASN A 752 -14.84 -18.86 39.03
C ASN A 752 -13.44 -19.23 38.48
N GLY A 753 -12.45 -19.32 39.39
CA GLY A 753 -11.11 -19.84 39.06
C GLY A 753 -10.24 -18.92 38.19
N GLY A 754 -10.50 -17.61 38.19
CA GLY A 754 -9.74 -16.63 37.38
C GLY A 754 -9.95 -16.76 35.86
N VAL A 755 -10.91 -17.58 35.44
CA VAL A 755 -11.21 -17.83 34.02
C VAL A 755 -11.69 -16.56 33.31
N ALA A 756 -12.52 -15.75 33.97
CA ALA A 756 -13.06 -14.50 33.43
C ALA A 756 -11.99 -13.52 32.93
N ASP A 757 -10.83 -13.48 33.60
CA ASP A 757 -9.71 -12.57 33.30
C ASP A 757 -8.60 -13.24 32.47
N LYS A 758 -8.78 -14.52 32.12
CA LYS A 758 -7.92 -15.24 31.18
C LYS A 758 -8.29 -14.87 29.74
N GLN A 759 -7.29 -14.79 28.87
CA GLN A 759 -7.46 -14.50 27.44
C GLN A 759 -8.29 -15.58 26.74
N ALA A 760 -9.20 -15.17 25.86
CA ALA A 760 -10.06 -16.07 25.09
C ALA A 760 -9.26 -17.02 24.18
N GLY A 761 -8.05 -16.63 23.74
CA GLY A 761 -7.14 -17.54 23.02
C GLY A 761 -6.70 -18.76 23.83
N LYS A 762 -6.70 -18.68 25.17
CA LYS A 762 -6.34 -19.78 26.08
C LYS A 762 -7.55 -20.56 26.63
N TYR A 763 -8.74 -20.32 26.08
CA TYR A 763 -9.97 -21.03 26.43
C TYR A 763 -10.03 -22.35 25.65
N SER A 764 -10.57 -23.40 26.27
CA SER A 764 -10.95 -24.62 25.54
C SER A 764 -12.11 -24.31 24.58
N GLY A 765 -12.34 -25.16 23.58
CA GLY A 765 -13.48 -25.00 22.65
C GLY A 765 -14.80 -24.79 23.38
N GLY A 766 -15.08 -25.61 24.40
CA GLY A 766 -16.31 -25.46 25.19
C GLY A 766 -16.39 -24.17 26.02
N MET A 767 -15.25 -23.64 26.50
CA MET A 767 -15.23 -22.33 27.17
C MET A 767 -15.51 -21.19 26.19
N LYS A 768 -14.97 -21.26 24.96
CA LYS A 768 -15.26 -20.29 23.89
C LYS A 768 -16.75 -20.31 23.53
N ARG A 769 -17.32 -21.50 23.37
CA ARG A 769 -18.75 -21.67 23.09
C ARG A 769 -19.65 -21.06 24.15
N ARG A 770 -19.35 -21.33 25.43
CA ARG A 770 -20.08 -20.74 26.57
C ARG A 770 -19.97 -19.21 26.60
N LEU A 771 -18.81 -18.65 26.25
CA LEU A 771 -18.63 -17.20 26.13
C LEU A 771 -19.46 -16.63 24.97
N SER A 772 -19.50 -17.30 23.81
CA SER A 772 -20.35 -16.90 22.67
C SER A 772 -21.83 -16.86 23.04
N VAL A 773 -22.32 -17.85 23.79
CA VAL A 773 -23.71 -17.83 24.29
C VAL A 773 -23.93 -16.69 25.29
N ALA A 774 -23.00 -16.43 26.21
CA ALA A 774 -23.10 -15.29 27.11
C ALA A 774 -23.15 -13.94 26.37
N ILE A 775 -22.37 -13.78 25.29
CA ILE A 775 -22.40 -12.59 24.43
C ILE A 775 -23.77 -12.44 23.74
N SER A 776 -24.38 -13.54 23.32
CA SER A 776 -25.70 -13.49 22.68
C SER A 776 -26.84 -13.09 23.63
N LEU A 777 -26.64 -13.22 24.96
CA LEU A 777 -27.65 -12.95 25.98
C LEU A 777 -27.46 -11.61 26.71
N ILE A 778 -26.29 -10.96 26.55
CA ILE A 778 -26.00 -9.68 27.22
C ILE A 778 -26.87 -8.54 26.69
N GLY A 779 -27.33 -7.65 27.56
CA GLY A 779 -28.12 -6.47 27.16
C GLY A 779 -29.61 -6.71 26.94
N ASP A 780 -30.15 -7.80 27.49
CA ASP A 780 -31.57 -8.18 27.41
C ASP A 780 -32.17 -8.13 25.98
N PRO A 781 -31.63 -8.92 25.03
CA PRO A 781 -32.19 -8.99 23.68
C PRO A 781 -33.61 -9.58 23.70
N LYS A 782 -34.51 -9.04 22.89
CA LYS A 782 -35.90 -9.55 22.78
C LYS A 782 -35.98 -10.78 21.87
N VAL A 783 -35.05 -10.88 20.92
CA VAL A 783 -34.94 -12.01 19.99
C VAL A 783 -33.51 -12.54 19.99
N VAL A 784 -33.35 -13.86 20.13
CA VAL A 784 -32.03 -14.51 20.13
C VAL A 784 -31.98 -15.62 19.10
N TYR A 785 -30.95 -15.60 18.25
CA TYR A 785 -30.66 -16.66 17.29
C TYR A 785 -29.43 -17.45 17.75
N MET A 786 -29.56 -18.76 17.88
CA MET A 786 -28.47 -19.64 18.28
C MET A 786 -28.25 -20.73 17.22
N ASP A 787 -27.08 -20.71 16.58
CA ASP A 787 -26.70 -21.71 15.57
C ASP A 787 -25.81 -22.79 16.19
N GLU A 788 -26.40 -23.92 16.58
CA GLU A 788 -25.72 -25.09 17.20
C GLU A 788 -24.99 -24.80 18.54
N PRO A 789 -25.64 -24.26 19.58
CA PRO A 789 -24.98 -23.77 20.80
C PRO A 789 -24.36 -24.86 21.67
N SER A 790 -24.84 -26.11 21.63
CA SER A 790 -24.31 -27.20 22.46
C SER A 790 -23.17 -28.01 21.83
N THR A 791 -22.82 -27.74 20.56
CA THR A 791 -21.84 -28.55 19.83
C THR A 791 -20.44 -28.43 20.43
N GLY A 792 -19.79 -29.58 20.66
CA GLY A 792 -18.44 -29.66 21.22
C GLY A 792 -18.34 -29.43 22.73
N LEU A 793 -19.46 -29.45 23.46
CA LEU A 793 -19.50 -29.40 24.92
C LEU A 793 -19.55 -30.79 25.56
N ASP A 794 -18.95 -30.92 26.75
CA ASP A 794 -19.13 -32.09 27.60
C ASP A 794 -20.57 -32.18 28.15
N PRO A 795 -21.08 -33.38 28.49
CA PRO A 795 -22.46 -33.55 28.93
C PRO A 795 -22.87 -32.67 30.12
N ALA A 796 -21.97 -32.44 31.09
CA ALA A 796 -22.25 -31.60 32.25
C ALA A 796 -22.33 -30.11 31.87
N SER A 797 -21.40 -29.61 31.06
CA SER A 797 -21.45 -28.25 30.52
C SER A 797 -22.66 -28.02 29.61
N ARG A 798 -23.07 -29.02 28.84
CA ARG A 798 -24.28 -28.98 27.99
C ARG A 798 -25.54 -28.82 28.83
N SER A 799 -25.72 -29.62 29.88
CA SER A 799 -26.85 -29.50 30.81
C SER A 799 -26.89 -28.13 31.50
N ASN A 800 -25.74 -27.63 31.93
CA ASN A 800 -25.64 -26.28 32.50
C ASN A 800 -26.05 -25.19 31.49
N LEU A 801 -25.56 -25.29 30.25
CA LEU A 801 -25.94 -24.36 29.18
C LEU A 801 -27.45 -24.41 28.93
N TRP A 802 -28.04 -25.60 28.89
CA TRP A 802 -29.47 -25.75 28.70
C TRP A 802 -30.28 -25.04 29.80
N ASN A 803 -29.83 -25.14 31.05
CA ASN A 803 -30.46 -24.41 32.16
C ASN A 803 -30.37 -22.88 31.99
N VAL A 804 -29.27 -22.37 31.43
CA VAL A 804 -29.13 -20.94 31.11
C VAL A 804 -30.12 -20.52 30.02
N VAL A 805 -30.20 -21.28 28.93
CA VAL A 805 -31.13 -21.00 27.82
C VAL A 805 -32.59 -21.08 28.28
N LYS A 806 -32.95 -22.08 29.11
CA LYS A 806 -34.29 -22.21 29.70
C LYS A 806 -34.69 -21.00 30.53
N ARG A 807 -33.78 -20.46 31.35
CA ARG A 807 -34.03 -19.21 32.09
C ARG A 807 -34.13 -18.02 31.14
N ALA A 808 -33.27 -17.98 30.12
CA ALA A 808 -33.26 -16.89 29.17
C ALA A 808 -34.52 -16.82 28.29
N LYS A 809 -35.20 -17.95 28.10
CA LYS A 809 -36.42 -18.11 27.30
C LYS A 809 -37.63 -17.36 27.86
N GLN A 810 -37.77 -17.19 29.18
CA GLN A 810 -39.03 -16.75 29.81
C GLN A 810 -39.60 -15.44 29.23
N ASP A 811 -38.73 -14.49 28.86
CA ASP A 811 -39.13 -13.17 28.34
C ASP A 811 -38.64 -12.91 26.90
N ARG A 812 -38.17 -13.93 26.19
CA ARG A 812 -37.45 -13.78 24.90
C ARG A 812 -37.91 -14.80 23.88
N ALA A 813 -37.93 -14.41 22.61
CA ALA A 813 -38.14 -15.35 21.52
C ALA A 813 -36.78 -15.92 21.08
N ILE A 814 -36.61 -17.23 21.14
CA ILE A 814 -35.34 -17.90 20.81
C ILE A 814 -35.55 -18.80 19.58
N ILE A 815 -34.73 -18.62 18.55
CA ILE A 815 -34.63 -19.58 17.43
C ILE A 815 -33.31 -20.32 17.56
N LEU A 816 -33.40 -21.63 17.68
CA LEU A 816 -32.28 -22.54 17.84
C LEU A 816 -32.19 -23.46 16.62
N THR A 817 -31.03 -23.60 16.00
CA THR A 817 -30.76 -24.73 15.11
C THR A 817 -29.94 -25.76 15.87
N THR A 818 -30.34 -27.02 15.77
CA THR A 818 -29.61 -28.13 16.39
C THR A 818 -29.73 -29.37 15.53
N HIS A 819 -28.74 -30.24 15.63
CA HIS A 819 -28.78 -31.61 15.13
C HIS A 819 -28.96 -32.63 16.27
N SER A 820 -29.04 -32.18 17.53
CA SER A 820 -29.23 -33.02 18.69
C SER A 820 -30.70 -33.08 19.09
N MET A 821 -31.31 -34.25 18.97
CA MET A 821 -32.70 -34.48 19.36
C MET A 821 -32.91 -34.28 20.87
N GLU A 822 -31.93 -34.64 21.70
CA GLU A 822 -31.95 -34.39 23.15
C GLU A 822 -32.00 -32.89 23.47
N GLU A 823 -31.23 -32.08 22.74
CA GLU A 823 -31.23 -30.62 22.93
C GLU A 823 -32.57 -30.00 22.50
N ALA A 824 -33.08 -30.44 21.35
CA ALA A 824 -34.37 -30.03 20.83
C ALA A 824 -35.50 -30.32 21.83
N GLU A 825 -35.55 -31.54 22.37
CA GLU A 825 -36.55 -31.96 23.36
C GLU A 825 -36.38 -31.26 24.71
N ALA A 826 -35.14 -30.99 25.14
CA ALA A 826 -34.87 -30.32 26.39
C ALA A 826 -35.22 -28.83 26.37
N LEU A 827 -34.96 -28.12 25.25
CA LEU A 827 -35.02 -26.66 25.19
C LEU A 827 -36.24 -26.07 24.49
N CYS A 828 -36.75 -26.74 23.46
CA CYS A 828 -37.71 -26.13 22.53
C CYS A 828 -39.14 -26.43 22.95
N ASP A 829 -40.01 -25.43 22.85
CA ASP A 829 -41.46 -25.59 23.05
C ASP A 829 -42.12 -26.10 21.78
N ARG A 830 -41.64 -25.60 20.64
CA ARG A 830 -42.04 -26.00 19.29
C ARG A 830 -40.81 -26.35 18.47
N LEU A 831 -40.94 -27.40 17.66
CA LEU A 831 -39.90 -27.92 16.80
C LEU A 831 -40.39 -27.94 15.36
N GLY A 832 -39.52 -27.55 14.44
CA GLY A 832 -39.73 -27.68 13.00
C GLY A 832 -38.70 -28.62 12.38
N VAL A 833 -39.16 -29.67 11.69
CA VAL A 833 -38.27 -30.55 10.93
C VAL A 833 -38.04 -29.94 9.55
N PHE A 834 -36.78 -29.67 9.22
CA PHE A 834 -36.34 -28.95 8.05
C PHE A 834 -35.57 -29.87 7.11
N VAL A 835 -36.12 -30.10 5.91
CA VAL A 835 -35.56 -31.02 4.89
C VAL A 835 -35.61 -30.32 3.53
N ASP A 836 -34.49 -30.36 2.80
CA ASP A 836 -34.34 -29.79 1.45
C ASP A 836 -34.87 -28.35 1.25
N GLY A 837 -34.69 -27.52 2.26
CA GLY A 837 -35.07 -26.11 2.25
C GLY A 837 -36.52 -25.83 2.63
N SER A 838 -37.31 -26.85 2.98
CA SER A 838 -38.73 -26.74 3.37
C SER A 838 -38.95 -27.21 4.81
N LEU A 839 -39.94 -26.61 5.49
CA LEU A 839 -40.44 -27.13 6.76
C LEU A 839 -41.41 -28.25 6.46
N GLN A 840 -41.11 -29.46 6.94
CA GLN A 840 -41.90 -30.66 6.68
C GLN A 840 -42.96 -30.90 7.75
N CYS A 841 -42.66 -30.56 9.01
CA CYS A 841 -43.63 -30.59 10.09
C CYS A 841 -43.27 -29.57 11.17
N ILE A 842 -44.29 -29.12 11.90
CA ILE A 842 -44.17 -28.16 13.00
C ILE A 842 -45.06 -28.63 14.16
N GLY A 843 -44.51 -28.66 15.37
CA GLY A 843 -45.29 -29.02 16.55
C GLY A 843 -44.45 -29.12 17.82
N ASN A 844 -45.10 -29.30 18.97
CA ASN A 844 -44.40 -29.61 20.21
C ASN A 844 -43.76 -31.02 20.11
N PRO A 845 -42.55 -31.26 20.67
CA PRO A 845 -41.95 -32.61 20.72
C PRO A 845 -42.93 -33.73 21.13
N LYS A 846 -43.84 -33.47 22.08
CA LYS A 846 -44.88 -34.45 22.47
C LYS A 846 -45.92 -34.69 21.39
N GLU A 847 -46.35 -33.64 20.69
CA GLU A 847 -47.31 -33.71 19.58
C GLU A 847 -46.70 -34.42 18.37
N LEU A 848 -45.43 -34.15 18.06
CA LEU A 848 -44.71 -34.82 16.97
C LEU A 848 -44.53 -36.31 17.26
N LYS A 849 -44.17 -36.68 18.50
CA LYS A 849 -44.15 -38.09 18.95
C LYS A 849 -45.54 -38.73 18.91
N GLY A 850 -46.60 -38.01 19.28
CA GLY A 850 -47.96 -38.54 19.18
C GLY A 850 -48.45 -38.75 17.75
N ARG A 851 -48.14 -37.80 16.85
CA ARG A 851 -48.63 -37.78 15.45
C ARG A 851 -47.86 -38.72 14.54
N TYR A 852 -46.54 -38.79 14.70
CA TYR A 852 -45.65 -39.58 13.84
C TYR A 852 -45.07 -40.81 14.54
N GLY A 853 -45.07 -40.85 15.87
CA GLY A 853 -44.61 -41.95 16.73
C GLY A 853 -45.73 -42.88 17.19
N GLY A 854 -46.49 -43.39 16.22
CA GLY A 854 -47.59 -44.33 16.42
C GLY A 854 -47.16 -45.78 16.66
N SER A 855 -45.88 -46.04 16.90
CA SER A 855 -45.32 -47.39 16.96
C SER A 855 -44.48 -47.59 18.24
N TYR A 856 -44.38 -48.83 18.71
CA TYR A 856 -43.38 -49.26 19.68
C TYR A 856 -42.19 -49.88 18.94
N VAL A 857 -40.98 -49.58 19.40
CA VAL A 857 -39.77 -50.23 18.89
C VAL A 857 -39.39 -51.34 19.86
N PHE A 858 -39.56 -52.58 19.42
CA PHE A 858 -39.15 -53.77 20.16
C PHE A 858 -37.80 -54.25 19.66
N THR A 859 -36.84 -54.38 20.57
CA THR A 859 -35.51 -54.91 20.29
C THR A 859 -35.32 -56.22 21.04
N MET A 860 -34.85 -57.26 20.38
CA MET A 860 -34.48 -58.51 21.02
C MET A 860 -33.18 -59.08 20.43
N THR A 861 -32.31 -59.57 21.31
CA THR A 861 -31.03 -60.18 20.98
C THR A 861 -31.05 -61.65 21.38
N THR A 862 -30.91 -62.53 20.40
CA THR A 862 -30.90 -63.99 20.53
C THR A 862 -29.66 -64.58 19.84
N SER A 863 -29.47 -65.90 19.91
CA SER A 863 -28.50 -66.58 19.03
C SER A 863 -29.00 -66.58 17.58
N LEU A 864 -28.08 -66.77 16.63
CA LEU A 864 -28.37 -66.76 15.19
C LEU A 864 -29.38 -67.84 14.78
N ASP A 865 -29.42 -68.97 15.50
CA ASP A 865 -30.27 -70.12 15.18
C ASP A 865 -31.76 -69.87 15.46
N HIS A 866 -32.09 -68.94 16.35
CA HIS A 866 -33.48 -68.66 16.78
C HIS A 866 -34.06 -67.36 16.21
N GLU A 867 -33.40 -66.75 15.23
CA GLU A 867 -33.83 -65.49 14.60
C GLU A 867 -35.20 -65.57 13.94
N GLN A 868 -35.57 -66.72 13.37
CA GLN A 868 -36.88 -66.91 12.74
C GLN A 868 -38.01 -67.04 13.78
N GLU A 869 -37.72 -67.62 14.96
CA GLU A 869 -38.69 -67.75 16.04
C GLU A 869 -39.10 -66.39 16.61
N VAL A 870 -38.16 -65.45 16.66
CA VAL A 870 -38.43 -64.05 17.04
C VAL A 870 -39.36 -63.37 16.05
N VAL A 871 -39.11 -63.53 14.74
CA VAL A 871 -39.97 -62.94 13.70
C VAL A 871 -41.39 -63.50 13.80
N MET A 872 -41.54 -64.82 13.98
CA MET A 872 -42.86 -65.46 14.12
C MET A 872 -43.60 -64.96 15.37
N MET A 873 -42.90 -64.80 16.50
CA MET A 873 -43.48 -64.24 17.73
C MET A 873 -43.98 -62.80 17.50
N VAL A 874 -43.17 -61.95 16.88
CA VAL A 874 -43.53 -60.55 16.65
C VAL A 874 -44.68 -60.42 15.66
N GLN A 875 -44.71 -61.25 14.61
CA GLN A 875 -45.84 -61.30 13.67
C GLN A 875 -47.14 -61.79 14.32
N GLN A 876 -47.07 -62.65 15.33
CA GLN A 876 -48.23 -63.05 16.14
C GLN A 876 -48.72 -61.91 17.05
N LEU A 877 -47.82 -61.07 17.54
CA LEU A 877 -48.15 -59.91 18.38
C LEU A 877 -48.73 -58.75 17.56
N SER A 878 -48.17 -58.48 16.38
CA SER A 878 -48.68 -57.49 15.43
C SER A 878 -48.43 -57.96 14.00
N PRO A 879 -49.49 -58.18 13.20
CA PRO A 879 -49.34 -58.58 11.81
C PRO A 879 -48.73 -57.49 10.94
N ASN A 880 -48.82 -56.21 11.35
CA ASN A 880 -48.25 -55.06 10.65
C ASN A 880 -46.88 -54.64 11.21
N ALA A 881 -46.19 -55.51 11.96
CA ALA A 881 -44.87 -55.22 12.48
C ALA A 881 -43.81 -55.18 11.37
N GLU A 882 -43.08 -54.07 11.26
CA GLU A 882 -42.00 -53.90 10.28
C GLU A 882 -40.63 -54.12 10.92
N ARG A 883 -39.78 -54.95 10.30
CA ARG A 883 -38.43 -55.22 10.81
C ARG A 883 -37.45 -54.17 10.29
N THR A 884 -37.04 -53.24 11.17
CA THR A 884 -36.18 -52.08 10.84
C THR A 884 -34.68 -52.35 10.96
N TYR A 885 -34.25 -53.33 11.76
CA TYR A 885 -32.83 -53.64 11.94
C TYR A 885 -32.60 -55.14 12.18
N HIS A 886 -31.56 -55.71 11.56
CA HIS A 886 -31.17 -57.11 11.71
C HIS A 886 -29.66 -57.27 11.52
N THR A 887 -28.92 -57.46 12.61
CA THR A 887 -27.47 -57.74 12.56
C THR A 887 -27.06 -58.57 13.79
N SER A 888 -26.30 -59.65 13.58
CA SER A 888 -25.66 -60.45 14.65
C SER A 888 -26.62 -60.93 15.76
N GLY A 889 -27.78 -61.51 15.41
CA GLY A 889 -28.74 -62.01 16.40
C GLY A 889 -29.58 -60.93 17.07
N THR A 890 -29.33 -59.64 16.83
CA THR A 890 -30.16 -58.53 17.32
C THR A 890 -31.14 -58.07 16.25
N GLN A 891 -32.43 -58.11 16.58
CA GLN A 891 -33.53 -57.70 15.71
C GLN A 891 -34.31 -56.54 16.34
N LYS A 892 -34.66 -55.54 15.51
CA LYS A 892 -35.58 -54.46 15.89
C LYS A 892 -36.83 -54.50 15.03
N PHE A 893 -37.98 -54.34 15.68
CA PHE A 893 -39.30 -54.32 15.06
C PHE A 893 -40.05 -53.07 15.47
N GLU A 894 -40.66 -52.41 14.49
CA GLU A 894 -41.61 -51.32 14.69
C GLU A 894 -43.03 -51.89 14.66
N MET A 895 -43.74 -51.83 15.79
CA MET A 895 -45.09 -52.36 15.96
C MET A 895 -46.11 -51.24 16.19
N PRO A 896 -47.22 -51.14 15.44
CA PRO A 896 -48.24 -50.12 15.68
C PRO A 896 -48.84 -50.19 17.09
N LYS A 897 -48.88 -49.06 17.80
CA LYS A 897 -49.43 -48.95 19.17
C LYS A 897 -50.90 -49.34 19.26
N ASN A 898 -51.65 -49.18 18.17
CA ASN A 898 -53.07 -49.53 18.11
C ASN A 898 -53.32 -51.04 18.14
N GLU A 899 -52.30 -51.85 17.78
CA GLU A 899 -52.42 -53.31 17.66
C GLU A 899 -51.85 -54.04 18.87
N VAL A 900 -50.96 -53.40 19.64
CA VAL A 900 -50.16 -54.07 20.66
C VAL A 900 -50.35 -53.43 22.02
N ARG A 901 -50.79 -54.22 23.00
CA ARG A 901 -50.75 -53.82 24.41
C ARG A 901 -49.42 -54.25 25.02
N ILE A 902 -48.83 -53.38 25.82
CA ILE A 902 -47.52 -53.64 26.46
C ILE A 902 -47.53 -54.97 27.23
N ALA A 903 -48.64 -55.32 27.91
CA ALA A 903 -48.78 -56.58 28.65
C ALA A 903 -48.60 -57.83 27.76
N ASP A 904 -49.10 -57.79 26.52
CA ASP A 904 -49.03 -58.92 25.59
C ASP A 904 -47.57 -59.17 25.13
N VAL A 905 -46.80 -58.09 24.96
CA VAL A 905 -45.35 -58.16 24.63
C VAL A 905 -44.55 -58.77 25.77
N PHE A 906 -44.79 -58.34 27.02
CA PHE A 906 -44.11 -58.91 28.19
C PHE A 906 -44.40 -60.41 28.32
N HIS A 907 -45.66 -60.82 28.11
CA HIS A 907 -46.05 -62.22 28.17
C HIS A 907 -45.39 -63.06 27.07
N ALA A 908 -45.34 -62.55 25.83
CA ALA A 908 -44.68 -63.22 24.73
C ALA A 908 -43.17 -63.40 24.94
N VAL A 909 -42.49 -62.39 25.52
CA VAL A 909 -41.06 -62.50 25.86
C VAL A 909 -40.82 -63.50 26.99
N GLU A 910 -41.73 -63.60 27.96
CA GLU A 910 -41.62 -64.59 29.03
C GLU A 910 -41.73 -66.03 28.50
N ILE A 911 -42.66 -66.26 27.56
CA ILE A 911 -42.75 -67.54 26.82
C ILE A 911 -41.48 -67.78 26.01
N ALA A 912 -40.94 -66.76 25.34
CA ALA A 912 -39.72 -66.86 24.54
C ALA A 912 -38.51 -67.29 25.38
N LYS A 913 -38.33 -66.66 26.55
CA LYS A 913 -37.26 -66.97 27.52
C LYS A 913 -37.32 -68.41 28.02
N SER A 914 -38.51 -69.02 28.06
CA SER A 914 -38.68 -70.42 28.44
C SER A 914 -38.31 -71.41 27.31
N ARG A 915 -38.27 -70.96 26.06
CA ARG A 915 -37.99 -71.79 24.88
C ARG A 915 -36.55 -71.69 24.38
N PHE A 916 -35.94 -70.51 24.42
CA PHE A 916 -34.57 -70.27 23.94
C PHE A 916 -33.87 -69.15 24.71
N PRO A 917 -32.53 -69.08 24.70
CA PRO A 917 -31.77 -68.06 25.42
C PRO A 917 -31.94 -66.67 24.77
N VAL A 918 -32.61 -65.76 25.48
CA VAL A 918 -32.70 -64.33 25.15
C VAL A 918 -31.61 -63.58 25.92
N PHE A 919 -30.63 -63.02 25.22
CA PHE A 919 -29.49 -62.31 25.83
C PHE A 919 -29.89 -60.92 26.33
N ALA A 920 -30.68 -60.19 25.54
CA ALA A 920 -31.20 -58.87 25.89
C ALA A 920 -32.52 -58.61 25.15
N TRP A 921 -33.42 -57.86 25.76
CA TRP A 921 -34.61 -57.36 25.09
C TRP A 921 -34.99 -56.00 25.66
N GLY A 922 -35.69 -55.19 24.87
CA GLY A 922 -36.18 -53.88 25.29
C GLY A 922 -37.38 -53.45 24.45
N LEU A 923 -38.33 -52.81 25.10
CA LEU A 923 -39.45 -52.14 24.45
C LEU A 923 -39.30 -50.64 24.71
N SER A 924 -39.05 -49.87 23.65
CA SER A 924 -38.95 -48.42 23.72
C SER A 924 -40.08 -47.77 22.95
N ASP A 925 -40.56 -46.64 23.47
CA ASP A 925 -41.40 -45.76 22.68
C ASP A 925 -40.57 -45.12 21.56
N THR A 926 -41.22 -44.82 20.42
CA THR A 926 -40.63 -44.03 19.34
C THR A 926 -39.99 -42.74 19.87
N THR A 927 -38.70 -42.60 19.57
CA THR A 927 -37.93 -41.42 19.93
C THR A 927 -38.19 -40.29 18.93
N LEU A 928 -37.77 -39.07 19.27
CA LEU A 928 -37.83 -37.95 18.32
C LEU A 928 -36.89 -38.20 17.11
N GLU A 929 -35.85 -39.02 17.30
CA GLU A 929 -34.93 -39.44 16.25
C GLU A 929 -35.62 -40.36 15.24
N ASP A 930 -36.42 -41.33 15.72
CA ASP A 930 -37.21 -42.21 14.86
C ASP A 930 -38.25 -41.41 14.05
N VAL A 931 -38.92 -40.45 14.71
CA VAL A 931 -39.85 -39.52 14.04
C VAL A 931 -39.14 -38.69 12.97
N PHE A 932 -37.94 -38.19 13.28
CA PHE A 932 -37.14 -37.42 12.34
C PHE A 932 -36.75 -38.25 11.11
N ILE A 933 -36.28 -39.48 11.30
CA ILE A 933 -35.93 -40.39 10.19
C ILE A 933 -37.16 -40.68 9.33
N LYS A 934 -38.31 -40.95 9.94
CA LYS A 934 -39.56 -41.22 9.24
C LYS A 934 -40.04 -40.02 8.42
N VAL A 935 -39.95 -38.82 8.97
CA VAL A 935 -40.31 -37.57 8.29
C VAL A 935 -39.31 -37.22 7.19
N ALA A 936 -38.02 -37.48 7.40
CA ALA A 936 -36.96 -37.19 6.44
C ALA A 936 -36.92 -38.17 5.26
N ASN A 937 -37.25 -39.44 5.46
CA ASN A 937 -37.33 -40.45 4.40
C ASN A 937 -38.66 -40.40 3.62
N GLY A 938 -39.71 -39.86 4.23
CA GLY A 938 -41.02 -39.68 3.59
C GLY A 938 -41.20 -38.35 2.85
N ALA A 939 -40.17 -37.50 2.86
CA ALA A 939 -40.07 -36.25 2.09
C ALA A 939 -39.16 -36.50 0.89
#